data_AF-A0A9E6MWJ7-F1
#
_entry.id   AF-A0A9E6MWJ7-F1
#
_cell.length_a   1.000
_cell.length_b   1.000
_cell.length_c   1.000
_cell.angle_alpha   90.00
_cell.angle_beta   90.00
_cell.angle_gamma   90.00
#
_symmetry.space_group_name_H-M   'P 1'
#
loop_
_entity.id
_entity.type
_entity.pdbx_description
1 polymer ?
#
loop_
_entity_poly.entity_id
_entity_poly.type
_entity_poly.pdbx_seq_one_letter_code
_entity_poly.pdbx_strand_id
1 'polypeptide(L)'
;MNKNEIIFAILKTCLLWYVVMLLFFVPLGQDWFLVAIKDIWMGVQSLFVGGLAGALIAVIVHFTRTSEVLHSLAGSCDNKIMFSIGKIPAFRSWSRDRSAGCPPEFSGFLREYEKTYPDHASLFMAGIKILAAHRHIPASVVPGGHGGASLEKHSFNVLREALEAMQTWVYKGQFTSSGYQTATVQDKAYRFYPDPLIPLCALLHDIGKIECYQIVNGEPTEVKGRHDEEGSKMLSALPEFRALSNADRSAMTIAVGYYHHPGSIPLHQPDRPRALAVFTLEMDIRAGKKEGGYIGAGARLDEDEPGVTVTPGSASGSTLPAQEIGPEQDEITASSAVTEILAGVLPEDQREQFTANRHYPVDVCTDALAVFIREYVKKPNFFGLKNGGVCFCQDLKMREHLNSINKTKSFNDLHVHQDDKTTRLTSFTLKVLWALHDRGMLVSSIKNADGPDQKFSPNIAVFDISGTGLDGSVRVTKFCLVFSSDVSPLLNDIEDCPNPFEIVKNSLGDQYRQDKGKKNELIKNEKTKLKRNKNKNEGIDIAEFDLSVILDSTAQEPDNKFVEKNNEKPKKLTDVTHLIDNLLQTTEGDQFAQSKNIEMFPIQSVQNKEESREQSQRSSKAPKPVQQNDW
;
A
#
# COMPACT_ATOMS: atom_id res chain seq x y z
N MET A 1 -19.91 0.08 54.29
CA MET A 1 -18.65 -0.54 54.77
C MET A 1 -18.98 -1.92 55.32
N ASN A 2 -18.74 -2.97 54.54
CA ASN A 2 -18.91 -4.33 55.03
C ASN A 2 -17.85 -4.59 56.08
N LYS A 3 -18.29 -4.89 57.31
CA LYS A 3 -17.39 -5.33 58.38
C LYS A 3 -16.70 -6.59 57.86
N ASN A 4 -15.37 -6.58 57.76
CA ASN A 4 -14.59 -7.71 57.28
C ASN A 4 -14.88 -8.94 58.16
N GLU A 5 -15.84 -9.76 57.76
CA GLU A 5 -16.26 -10.98 58.49
C GLU A 5 -15.08 -11.93 58.68
N ILE A 6 -14.12 -11.90 57.75
CA ILE A 6 -12.85 -12.63 57.82
C ILE A 6 -12.04 -12.22 59.04
N ILE A 7 -11.91 -10.91 59.33
CA ILE A 7 -11.17 -10.43 60.51
C ILE A 7 -11.88 -10.87 61.79
N PHE A 8 -13.22 -10.80 61.83
CA PHE A 8 -14.00 -11.27 62.97
C PHE A 8 -13.92 -12.78 63.18
N ALA A 9 -13.89 -13.58 62.11
CA ALA A 9 -13.72 -15.03 62.18
C ALA A 9 -12.33 -15.41 62.68
N ILE A 10 -11.28 -14.72 62.23
CA ILE A 10 -9.90 -14.90 62.72
C ILE A 10 -9.84 -14.55 64.21
N LEU A 11 -10.38 -13.40 64.63
CA LEU A 11 -10.39 -13.00 66.03
C LEU A 11 -11.15 -13.99 66.93
N LYS A 12 -12.34 -14.47 66.51
CA LYS A 12 -13.10 -15.47 67.27
C LYS A 12 -12.34 -16.79 67.39
N THR A 13 -11.68 -17.22 66.33
CA THR A 13 -10.90 -18.48 66.33
C THR A 13 -9.66 -18.34 67.22
N CYS A 14 -8.92 -17.24 67.12
CA CYS A 14 -7.79 -16.96 68.00
C CYS A 14 -8.21 -16.88 69.48
N LEU A 15 -9.33 -16.22 69.78
CA LEU A 15 -9.86 -16.13 71.15
C LEU A 15 -10.27 -17.49 71.70
N LEU A 16 -10.95 -18.32 70.89
CA LEU A 16 -11.34 -19.67 71.29
C LEU A 16 -10.11 -20.52 71.65
N TRP A 17 -9.11 -20.55 70.77
CA TRP A 17 -7.89 -21.30 71.03
C TRP A 17 -7.07 -20.75 72.20
N TYR A 18 -7.06 -19.43 72.38
CA TYR A 18 -6.46 -18.82 73.56
C TYR A 18 -7.12 -19.31 74.85
N VAL A 19 -8.46 -19.35 74.92
CA VAL A 19 -9.20 -19.85 76.09
C VAL A 19 -8.95 -21.35 76.31
N VAL A 20 -8.96 -22.16 75.24
CA VAL A 20 -8.67 -23.60 75.33
C VAL A 20 -7.26 -23.83 75.88
N MET A 21 -6.26 -23.12 75.35
CA MET A 21 -4.87 -23.22 75.82
C MET A 21 -4.74 -22.75 77.28
N LEU A 22 -5.41 -21.67 77.65
CA LEU A 22 -5.38 -21.15 79.01
C LEU A 22 -6.00 -22.15 80.01
N LEU A 23 -7.13 -22.78 79.67
CA LEU A 23 -7.77 -23.76 80.54
C LEU A 23 -6.99 -25.08 80.65
N PHE A 24 -6.39 -25.56 79.56
CA PHE A 24 -5.71 -26.85 79.55
C PHE A 24 -4.35 -26.81 80.27
N PHE A 25 -3.67 -25.67 80.19
CA PHE A 25 -2.27 -25.61 80.57
C PHE A 25 -2.01 -24.80 81.85
N VAL A 26 -2.89 -23.91 82.30
CA VAL A 26 -2.77 -23.25 83.62
C VAL A 26 -2.54 -24.24 84.80
N PRO A 27 -3.10 -25.46 84.81
CA PRO A 27 -2.81 -26.45 85.86
C PRO A 27 -1.40 -27.06 85.83
N LEU A 28 -0.65 -26.93 84.72
CA LEU A 28 0.63 -27.64 84.48
C LEU A 28 1.89 -26.86 84.94
N GLY A 29 1.73 -25.79 85.72
CA GLY A 29 2.84 -25.00 86.28
C GLY A 29 3.24 -23.79 85.44
N GLN A 30 4.00 -22.86 86.01
CA GLN A 30 4.14 -21.49 85.51
C GLN A 30 5.10 -21.32 84.30
N ASP A 31 5.95 -22.31 84.03
CA ASP A 31 7.07 -22.16 83.09
C ASP A 31 6.71 -22.36 81.61
N TRP A 32 5.73 -23.22 81.29
CA TRP A 32 5.34 -23.48 79.88
C TRP A 32 4.65 -22.27 79.24
N PHE A 33 3.95 -21.45 80.02
CA PHE A 33 3.27 -20.25 79.53
C PHE A 33 4.27 -19.20 79.03
N LEU A 34 5.38 -19.04 79.74
CA LEU A 34 6.47 -18.14 79.34
C LEU A 34 7.19 -18.65 78.08
N VAL A 35 7.37 -19.97 77.96
CA VAL A 35 7.91 -20.60 76.74
C VAL A 35 6.97 -20.40 75.55
N ALA A 36 5.67 -20.65 75.72
CA ALA A 36 4.67 -20.46 74.67
C ALA A 36 4.56 -18.99 74.23
N ILE A 37 4.59 -18.02 75.16
CA ILE A 37 4.64 -16.59 74.82
C ILE A 37 5.89 -16.26 74.02
N LYS A 38 7.05 -16.79 74.43
CA LYS A 38 8.31 -16.58 73.71
C LYS A 38 8.24 -17.12 72.28
N ASP A 39 7.69 -18.32 72.10
CA ASP A 39 7.56 -18.95 70.78
C ASP A 39 6.54 -18.23 69.90
N ILE A 40 5.40 -17.80 70.46
CA ILE A 40 4.42 -16.96 69.75
C ILE A 40 5.06 -15.62 69.35
N TRP A 41 5.82 -15.00 70.25
CA TRP A 41 6.51 -13.75 69.98
C TRP A 41 7.56 -13.90 68.88
N MET A 42 8.36 -14.98 68.90
CA MET A 42 9.28 -15.31 67.80
C MET A 42 8.54 -15.54 66.48
N GLY A 43 7.37 -16.18 66.52
CA GLY A 43 6.50 -16.36 65.36
C GLY A 43 5.99 -15.02 64.79
N VAL A 44 5.51 -14.12 65.65
CA VAL A 44 5.07 -12.77 65.26
C VAL A 44 6.23 -11.96 64.68
N GLN A 45 7.41 -11.99 65.30
CA GLN A 45 8.61 -11.36 64.78
C GLN A 45 8.99 -11.93 63.40
N SER A 46 8.93 -13.25 63.23
CA SER A 46 9.23 -13.90 61.96
C SER A 46 8.24 -13.53 60.86
N LEU A 47 6.94 -13.45 61.18
CA LEU A 47 5.91 -12.98 60.25
C LEU A 47 6.11 -11.51 59.88
N PHE A 48 6.48 -10.66 60.84
CA PHE A 48 6.75 -9.26 60.59
C PHE A 48 7.99 -9.08 59.69
N VAL A 49 9.09 -9.79 59.99
CA VAL A 49 10.31 -9.78 59.16
C VAL A 49 10.03 -10.34 57.78
N GLY A 50 9.29 -11.45 57.67
CA GLY A 50 8.89 -12.05 56.40
C GLY A 50 7.99 -11.13 55.58
N GLY A 51 7.05 -10.44 56.21
CA GLY A 51 6.20 -9.44 55.58
C GLY A 51 6.98 -8.23 55.05
N LEU A 52 7.93 -7.71 55.84
CA LEU A 52 8.82 -6.63 55.41
C LEU A 52 9.72 -7.06 54.25
N ALA A 53 10.28 -8.27 54.29
CA ALA A 53 11.08 -8.82 53.21
C ALA A 53 10.25 -8.99 51.92
N GLY A 54 9.03 -9.51 52.03
CA GLY A 54 8.10 -9.64 50.89
C GLY A 54 7.72 -8.29 50.29
N ALA A 55 7.43 -7.29 51.13
CA ALA A 55 7.14 -5.93 50.67
C ALA A 55 8.36 -5.29 49.97
N LEU A 56 9.56 -5.48 50.50
CA LEU A 56 10.80 -4.99 49.88
C LEU A 56 11.03 -5.65 48.52
N ILE A 57 10.86 -6.96 48.40
CA ILE A 57 10.95 -7.69 47.12
C ILE A 57 9.92 -7.16 46.13
N ALA A 58 8.66 -6.95 46.55
CA ALA A 58 7.62 -6.41 45.70
C ALA A 58 7.95 -5.00 45.18
N VAL A 59 8.51 -4.14 46.04
CA VAL A 59 9.00 -2.81 45.67
C VAL A 59 10.14 -2.90 44.66
N ILE A 60 11.13 -3.78 44.89
CA ILE A 60 12.24 -4.00 43.94
C ILE A 60 11.71 -4.47 42.59
N VAL A 61 10.82 -5.46 42.56
CA VAL A 61 10.21 -5.98 41.32
C VAL A 61 9.38 -4.90 40.60
N HIS A 62 8.67 -4.05 41.34
CA HIS A 62 7.95 -2.93 40.77
C HIS A 62 8.92 -1.91 40.14
N PHE A 63 9.99 -1.52 40.84
CA PHE A 63 10.98 -0.58 40.32
C PHE A 63 11.73 -1.15 39.11
N THR A 64 12.10 -2.43 39.09
CA THR A 64 12.78 -3.04 37.94
C THR A 64 11.88 -3.07 36.71
N ARG A 65 10.61 -3.48 36.87
CA ARG A 65 9.62 -3.47 35.77
C ARG A 65 9.36 -2.06 35.25
N THR A 66 9.16 -1.10 36.15
CA THR A 66 8.94 0.30 35.77
C THR A 66 10.17 0.87 35.07
N SER A 67 11.39 0.54 35.53
CA SER A 67 12.64 0.94 34.89
C SER A 67 12.80 0.34 33.49
N GLU A 68 12.49 -0.95 33.29
CA GLU A 68 12.49 -1.59 31.96
C GLU A 68 11.48 -0.94 31.01
N VAL A 69 10.28 -0.62 31.50
CA VAL A 69 9.28 0.11 30.71
C VAL A 69 9.78 1.51 30.37
N LEU A 70 10.33 2.26 31.32
CA LEU A 70 10.89 3.59 31.07
C LEU A 70 12.08 3.55 30.12
N HIS A 71 12.96 2.55 30.21
CA HIS A 71 14.07 2.35 29.28
C HIS A 71 13.61 1.88 27.88
N SER A 72 12.52 1.11 27.79
CA SER A 72 11.95 0.71 26.50
C SER A 72 11.12 1.82 25.86
N LEU A 73 10.66 2.80 26.64
CA LEU A 73 10.02 4.03 26.17
C LEU A 73 11.03 5.16 25.93
N ALA A 74 12.23 5.08 26.51
CA ALA A 74 13.28 6.07 26.32
C ALA A 74 13.52 6.26 24.82
N GLY A 75 13.37 7.51 24.37
CA GLY A 75 13.48 7.85 22.98
C GLY A 75 14.82 7.39 22.39
N SER A 76 14.79 6.94 21.14
CA SER A 76 16.00 6.58 20.41
C SER A 76 16.26 7.59 19.30
N CYS A 77 17.53 7.87 19.06
CA CYS A 77 17.97 8.59 17.89
C CYS A 77 18.71 7.59 17.01
N ASP A 78 18.16 7.28 15.85
CA ASP A 78 18.91 6.65 14.76
C ASP A 78 18.92 7.61 13.58
N ASN A 79 20.11 7.83 13.04
CA ASN A 79 20.31 8.61 11.84
C ASN A 79 19.63 10.00 11.84
N LYS A 80 19.71 10.72 12.97
CA LYS A 80 19.09 12.04 13.22
C LYS A 80 17.57 12.06 13.28
N ILE A 81 16.89 10.91 13.16
CA ILE A 81 15.47 10.81 13.43
C ILE A 81 15.31 10.47 14.91
N MET A 82 14.70 11.40 15.64
CA MET A 82 14.42 11.23 17.07
C MET A 82 13.02 10.62 17.22
N PHE A 83 12.95 9.45 17.82
CA PHE A 83 11.71 8.81 18.19
C PHE A 83 11.50 9.06 19.67
N SER A 84 10.37 9.68 20.01
CA SER A 84 10.02 10.00 21.40
C SER A 84 9.60 8.77 22.21
N ILE A 85 9.30 7.65 21.54
CA ILE A 85 8.78 6.43 22.16
C ILE A 85 9.59 5.23 21.66
N GLY A 86 10.56 4.84 22.49
CA GLY A 86 11.29 3.59 22.38
C GLY A 86 12.31 3.46 21.26
N LYS A 87 12.88 2.26 21.18
CA LYS A 87 13.89 1.91 20.18
C LYS A 87 13.23 1.67 18.83
N ILE A 88 13.77 2.31 17.80
CA ILE A 88 13.45 1.98 16.42
C ILE A 88 13.76 0.49 16.21
N PRO A 89 12.85 -0.29 15.62
CA PRO A 89 13.15 -1.65 15.21
C PRO A 89 14.45 -1.65 14.40
N ALA A 90 15.45 -2.41 14.84
CA ALA A 90 16.73 -2.44 14.16
C ALA A 90 16.49 -2.79 12.69
N PHE A 91 16.95 -1.92 11.79
CA PHE A 91 16.90 -2.21 10.36
C PHE A 91 17.65 -3.52 10.12
N ARG A 92 17.01 -4.44 9.39
CA ARG A 92 17.63 -5.72 9.06
C ARG A 92 18.90 -5.44 8.25
N SER A 93 20.04 -5.90 8.76
CA SER A 93 21.28 -5.87 7.99
C SER A 93 21.29 -7.02 6.99
N TRP A 94 21.48 -6.71 5.72
CA TRP A 94 21.58 -7.71 4.66
C TRP A 94 22.96 -8.36 4.63
N SER A 95 23.02 -9.66 4.37
CA SER A 95 24.30 -10.37 4.20
C SER A 95 25.08 -9.79 3.01
N ARG A 96 26.40 -9.70 3.16
CA ARG A 96 27.30 -9.12 2.16
C ARG A 96 28.52 -10.01 2.01
N ASP A 97 28.85 -10.37 0.78
CA ASP A 97 30.11 -11.03 0.47
C ASP A 97 31.23 -9.98 0.48
N ARG A 98 32.08 -10.02 1.50
CA ARG A 98 33.18 -9.06 1.65
C ARG A 98 34.29 -9.26 0.63
N SER A 99 34.37 -10.45 0.03
CA SER A 99 35.36 -10.79 -0.99
C SER A 99 34.90 -10.38 -2.40
N ALA A 100 33.61 -10.11 -2.59
CA ALA A 100 33.08 -9.69 -3.87
C ALA A 100 33.62 -8.31 -4.29
N GLY A 101 34.30 -8.30 -5.42
CA GLY A 101 34.73 -7.10 -6.13
C GLY A 101 33.79 -6.76 -7.29
N CYS A 102 34.00 -5.59 -7.89
CA CYS A 102 33.33 -5.23 -9.14
C CYS A 102 33.79 -6.16 -10.28
N PRO A 103 32.88 -6.74 -11.08
CA PRO A 103 33.27 -7.52 -12.25
C PRO A 103 34.20 -6.72 -13.18
N PRO A 104 35.23 -7.34 -13.78
CA PRO A 104 36.23 -6.63 -14.58
C PRO A 104 35.63 -5.76 -15.69
N GLU A 105 34.54 -6.21 -16.32
CA GLU A 105 33.84 -5.49 -17.39
C GLU A 105 33.23 -4.16 -16.96
N PHE A 106 32.90 -4.00 -15.67
CA PHE A 106 32.34 -2.76 -15.12
C PHE A 106 33.40 -1.93 -14.36
N SER A 107 34.61 -2.44 -14.18
CA SER A 107 35.64 -1.79 -13.36
C SER A 107 36.08 -0.43 -13.88
N GLY A 108 36.15 -0.25 -15.21
CA GLY A 108 36.46 1.03 -15.85
C GLY A 108 35.35 2.06 -15.62
N PHE A 109 34.10 1.64 -15.82
CA PHE A 109 32.92 2.45 -15.54
C PHE A 109 32.87 2.87 -14.07
N LEU A 110 33.00 1.92 -13.13
CA LEU A 110 32.91 2.19 -11.70
C LEU A 110 33.96 3.21 -11.24
N ARG A 111 35.17 3.17 -11.79
CA ARG A 111 36.23 4.13 -11.46
C ARG A 111 35.89 5.56 -11.86
N GLU A 112 35.28 5.76 -13.03
CA GLU A 112 34.82 7.08 -13.45
C GLU A 112 33.56 7.52 -12.71
N TYR A 113 32.68 6.55 -12.41
CA TYR A 113 31.48 6.75 -11.63
C TYR A 113 31.80 7.19 -10.20
N GLU A 114 32.78 6.56 -9.55
CA GLU A 114 33.25 6.91 -8.20
C GLU A 114 33.86 8.32 -8.12
N LYS A 115 34.60 8.75 -9.15
CA LYS A 115 35.13 10.12 -9.21
C LYS A 115 34.04 11.18 -9.25
N THR A 116 32.93 10.88 -9.93
CA THR A 116 31.86 11.85 -10.20
C THR A 116 30.75 11.79 -9.15
N TYR A 117 30.42 10.57 -8.70
CA TYR A 117 29.30 10.23 -7.83
C TYR A 117 29.73 9.22 -6.74
N PRO A 118 30.58 9.61 -5.78
CA PRO A 118 31.19 8.69 -4.82
C PRO A 118 30.17 7.98 -3.91
N ASP A 119 29.11 8.67 -3.49
CA ASP A 119 28.04 8.08 -2.67
C ASP A 119 27.26 7.02 -3.47
N HIS A 120 26.99 7.31 -4.74
CA HIS A 120 26.32 6.35 -5.62
C HIS A 120 27.21 5.15 -5.95
N ALA A 121 28.50 5.35 -6.17
CA ALA A 121 29.46 4.26 -6.35
C ALA A 121 29.55 3.38 -5.09
N SER A 122 29.46 3.97 -3.90
CA SER A 122 29.40 3.25 -2.63
C SER A 122 28.15 2.36 -2.55
N LEU A 123 26.98 2.88 -2.92
CA LEU A 123 25.75 2.08 -3.00
C LEU A 123 25.84 0.98 -4.06
N PHE A 124 26.41 1.28 -5.23
CA PHE A 124 26.62 0.32 -6.30
C PHE A 124 27.46 -0.88 -5.82
N MET A 125 28.57 -0.60 -5.13
CA MET A 125 29.41 -1.64 -4.54
C MET A 125 28.74 -2.40 -3.40
N ALA A 126 27.94 -1.73 -2.57
CA ALA A 126 27.13 -2.41 -1.56
C ALA A 126 26.14 -3.39 -2.22
N GLY A 127 25.50 -2.95 -3.31
CA GLY A 127 24.61 -3.75 -4.15
C GLY A 127 25.29 -5.02 -4.68
N ILE A 128 26.47 -4.89 -5.29
CA ILE A 128 27.25 -6.05 -5.78
C ILE A 128 27.51 -7.06 -4.66
N LYS A 129 27.95 -6.58 -3.49
CA LYS A 129 28.27 -7.46 -2.35
C LYS A 129 27.03 -8.17 -1.80
N ILE A 130 25.86 -7.53 -1.84
CA ILE A 130 24.59 -8.15 -1.46
C ILE A 130 24.21 -9.21 -2.49
N LEU A 131 24.21 -8.89 -3.78
CA LEU A 131 23.88 -9.84 -4.85
C LEU A 131 24.81 -11.07 -4.83
N ALA A 132 26.11 -10.85 -4.65
CA ALA A 132 27.11 -11.91 -4.53
C ALA A 132 26.87 -12.84 -3.33
N ALA A 133 26.40 -12.31 -2.19
CA ALA A 133 26.03 -13.13 -1.03
C ALA A 133 24.78 -14.01 -1.28
N HIS A 134 23.95 -13.66 -2.28
CA HIS A 134 22.68 -14.31 -2.58
C HIS A 134 22.66 -14.95 -3.98
N ARG A 135 23.82 -15.38 -4.49
CA ARG A 135 24.01 -16.03 -5.81
C ARG A 135 23.11 -17.23 -6.09
N HIS A 136 22.64 -17.90 -5.05
CA HIS A 136 21.81 -19.08 -5.15
C HIS A 136 20.34 -18.76 -5.50
N ILE A 137 19.93 -17.49 -5.40
CA ILE A 137 18.58 -17.04 -5.72
C ILE A 137 18.46 -16.91 -7.25
N PRO A 138 17.47 -17.53 -7.88
CA PRO A 138 17.26 -17.38 -9.32
C PRO A 138 16.63 -16.05 -9.67
N ALA A 139 16.82 -15.60 -10.91
CA ALA A 139 16.16 -14.40 -11.42
C ALA A 139 14.65 -14.59 -11.61
N SER A 140 14.18 -15.82 -11.81
CA SER A 140 12.75 -16.14 -11.89
C SER A 140 12.43 -17.44 -11.16
N VAL A 141 11.24 -17.51 -10.58
CA VAL A 141 10.68 -18.76 -10.03
C VAL A 141 10.19 -19.70 -11.13
N VAL A 142 9.92 -19.18 -12.33
CA VAL A 142 9.50 -20.00 -13.47
C VAL A 142 10.70 -20.79 -13.99
N PRO A 143 10.64 -22.12 -14.04
CA PRO A 143 11.73 -22.93 -14.59
C PRO A 143 12.10 -22.49 -16.00
N GLY A 144 13.38 -22.15 -16.22
CA GLY A 144 13.88 -21.65 -17.50
C GLY A 144 13.59 -20.16 -17.78
N GLY A 145 12.83 -19.47 -16.93
CA GLY A 145 12.68 -18.02 -16.96
C GLY A 145 14.05 -17.35 -16.89
N HIS A 146 14.28 -16.34 -17.72
CA HIS A 146 15.59 -15.66 -17.85
C HIS A 146 16.75 -16.63 -18.14
N GLY A 147 16.49 -17.71 -18.89
CA GLY A 147 17.51 -18.70 -19.25
C GLY A 147 18.12 -19.42 -18.04
N GLY A 148 17.43 -19.44 -16.90
CA GLY A 148 17.95 -19.98 -15.65
C GLY A 148 19.06 -19.13 -15.02
N ALA A 149 19.14 -17.83 -15.33
CA ALA A 149 20.09 -16.92 -14.71
C ALA A 149 19.85 -16.82 -13.19
N SER A 150 20.93 -16.70 -12.42
CA SER A 150 20.85 -16.25 -11.03
C SER A 150 20.48 -14.76 -10.97
N LEU A 151 19.94 -14.32 -9.84
CA LEU A 151 19.63 -12.92 -9.56
C LEU A 151 20.83 -12.00 -9.82
N GLU A 152 22.03 -12.38 -9.34
CA GLU A 152 23.26 -11.62 -9.57
C GLU A 152 23.60 -11.52 -11.07
N LYS A 153 23.57 -12.65 -11.79
CA LYS A 153 23.90 -12.69 -13.21
C LYS A 153 22.92 -11.86 -14.03
N HIS A 154 21.63 -11.97 -13.74
CA HIS A 154 20.59 -11.22 -14.40
C HIS A 154 20.75 -9.71 -14.15
N SER A 155 20.95 -9.30 -12.90
CA SER A 155 21.20 -7.90 -12.54
C SER A 155 22.38 -7.29 -13.30
N PHE A 156 23.47 -8.06 -13.50
CA PHE A 156 24.59 -7.60 -14.33
C PHE A 156 24.28 -7.54 -15.83
N ASN A 157 23.41 -8.41 -16.34
CA ASN A 157 22.96 -8.33 -17.72
C ASN A 157 22.08 -7.10 -17.94
N VAL A 158 21.13 -6.81 -17.03
CA VAL A 158 20.32 -5.58 -17.07
C VAL A 158 21.20 -4.34 -16.99
N LEU A 159 22.20 -4.33 -16.10
CA LEU A 159 23.18 -3.25 -16.02
C LEU A 159 23.92 -3.03 -17.36
N ARG A 160 24.30 -4.10 -18.06
CA ARG A 160 24.97 -4.00 -19.35
C ARG A 160 24.07 -3.34 -20.40
N GLU A 161 22.82 -3.81 -20.52
CA GLU A 161 21.84 -3.19 -21.43
C GLU A 161 21.63 -1.71 -21.09
N ALA A 162 21.54 -1.38 -19.80
CA ALA A 162 21.37 -0.02 -19.32
C ALA A 162 22.55 0.89 -19.71
N LEU A 163 23.79 0.47 -19.46
CA LEU A 163 24.98 1.24 -19.80
C LEU A 163 25.14 1.45 -21.32
N GLU A 164 24.70 0.49 -22.14
CA GLU A 164 24.69 0.62 -23.60
C GLU A 164 23.59 1.59 -24.07
N ALA A 165 22.39 1.53 -23.50
CA ALA A 165 21.23 2.30 -23.96
C ALA A 165 21.18 3.74 -23.41
N MET A 166 21.78 4.02 -22.25
CA MET A 166 21.60 5.29 -21.52
C MET A 166 22.01 6.55 -22.29
N GLN A 167 22.88 6.42 -23.31
CA GLN A 167 23.35 7.56 -24.12
C GLN A 167 22.35 8.00 -25.19
N THR A 168 21.46 7.10 -25.62
CA THR A 168 20.57 7.32 -26.77
C THR A 168 19.09 7.23 -26.41
N TRP A 169 18.77 6.69 -25.24
CA TRP A 169 17.39 6.54 -24.80
C TRP A 169 16.75 7.89 -24.45
N VAL A 170 15.48 8.05 -24.82
CA VAL A 170 14.71 9.28 -24.59
C VAL A 170 13.37 8.92 -23.97
N TYR A 171 13.05 9.56 -22.85
CA TYR A 171 11.74 9.41 -22.23
C TYR A 171 10.67 10.12 -23.05
N LYS A 172 9.66 9.37 -23.51
CA LYS A 172 8.54 9.89 -24.32
C LYS A 172 7.21 9.91 -23.57
N GLY A 173 7.23 9.64 -22.27
CA GLY A 173 6.04 9.30 -21.50
C GLY A 173 5.86 7.79 -21.43
N GLN A 174 4.71 7.37 -20.89
CA GLN A 174 4.35 5.96 -20.75
C GLN A 174 3.24 5.60 -21.73
N PHE A 175 3.37 4.43 -22.34
CA PHE A 175 2.43 3.91 -23.33
C PHE A 175 1.99 2.50 -22.94
N THR A 176 0.72 2.17 -23.23
CA THR A 176 0.20 0.80 -23.21
C THR A 176 0.72 -0.01 -24.39
N SER A 177 0.37 -1.29 -24.42
CA SER A 177 0.74 -2.21 -25.50
C SER A 177 0.04 -1.84 -26.81
N SER A 178 -1.17 -1.29 -26.68
CA SER A 178 -1.95 -0.71 -27.78
C SER A 178 -1.41 0.63 -28.29
N GLY A 179 -0.36 1.19 -27.66
CA GLY A 179 0.22 2.49 -28.03
C GLY A 179 -0.52 3.70 -27.45
N TYR A 180 -1.49 3.50 -26.56
CA TYR A 180 -2.19 4.58 -25.87
C TYR A 180 -1.28 5.19 -24.79
N GLN A 181 -1.17 6.52 -24.77
CA GLN A 181 -0.33 7.22 -23.79
C GLN A 181 -1.04 7.32 -22.44
N THR A 182 -0.52 6.63 -21.41
CA THR A 182 -1.06 6.65 -20.05
C THR A 182 -0.49 7.76 -19.19
N ALA A 183 0.73 8.21 -19.49
CA ALA A 183 1.36 9.36 -18.84
C ALA A 183 2.14 10.18 -19.87
N THR A 184 1.82 11.47 -19.96
CA THR A 184 2.58 12.43 -20.76
C THR A 184 3.81 12.90 -19.98
N VAL A 185 4.88 13.26 -20.69
CA VAL A 185 6.00 13.98 -20.08
C VAL A 185 5.49 15.32 -19.54
N GLN A 186 5.68 15.57 -18.25
CA GLN A 186 5.15 16.75 -17.57
C GLN A 186 5.97 17.99 -17.88
N ASP A 187 7.29 17.86 -17.75
CA ASP A 187 8.25 18.87 -18.12
C ASP A 187 8.76 18.62 -19.55
N LYS A 188 8.31 19.45 -20.50
CA LYS A 188 8.75 19.38 -21.91
C LYS A 188 10.27 19.61 -22.06
N ALA A 189 10.91 20.24 -21.08
CA ALA A 189 12.36 20.43 -21.04
C ALA A 189 13.09 19.22 -20.43
N TYR A 190 12.38 18.24 -19.87
CA TYR A 190 12.99 17.04 -19.28
C TYR A 190 13.86 16.31 -20.29
N ARG A 191 15.07 15.96 -19.88
CA ARG A 191 16.02 15.16 -20.67
C ARG A 191 16.54 14.03 -19.79
N PHE A 192 16.46 12.82 -20.29
CA PHE A 192 17.05 11.63 -19.68
C PHE A 192 18.55 11.59 -20.05
N TYR A 193 19.35 12.50 -19.49
CA TYR A 193 20.80 12.58 -19.77
C TYR A 193 21.59 12.34 -18.49
N PRO A 194 22.75 11.67 -18.61
CA PRO A 194 23.02 10.44 -17.88
C PRO A 194 22.82 10.64 -16.38
N ASP A 195 21.66 10.18 -15.94
CA ASP A 195 21.25 10.23 -14.55
C ASP A 195 22.11 9.25 -13.75
N PRO A 196 22.75 9.65 -12.64
CA PRO A 196 23.54 8.73 -11.83
C PRO A 196 22.70 7.55 -11.32
N LEU A 197 21.38 7.66 -11.23
CA LEU A 197 20.55 6.55 -10.76
C LEU A 197 20.40 5.41 -11.76
N ILE A 198 20.67 5.60 -13.05
CA ILE A 198 20.54 4.55 -14.08
C ILE A 198 21.27 3.25 -13.72
N PRO A 199 22.60 3.27 -13.48
CA PRO A 199 23.34 2.05 -13.11
C PRO A 199 22.84 1.42 -11.82
N LEU A 200 22.36 2.22 -10.87
CA LEU A 200 21.85 1.74 -9.59
C LEU A 200 20.49 1.06 -9.72
N CYS A 201 19.54 1.69 -10.43
CA CYS A 201 18.24 1.11 -10.71
C CYS A 201 18.40 -0.18 -11.51
N ALA A 202 19.23 -0.20 -12.56
CA ALA A 202 19.48 -1.41 -13.35
C ALA A 202 20.05 -2.56 -12.50
N LEU A 203 21.06 -2.28 -11.67
CA LEU A 203 21.69 -3.31 -10.83
C LEU A 203 20.77 -3.80 -9.69
N LEU A 204 19.90 -2.94 -9.14
CA LEU A 204 19.19 -3.20 -7.89
C LEU A 204 17.67 -3.28 -8.02
N HIS A 205 17.13 -3.23 -9.25
CA HIS A 205 15.68 -3.33 -9.51
C HIS A 205 15.03 -4.55 -8.85
N ASP A 206 15.74 -5.68 -8.89
CA ASP A 206 15.26 -6.97 -8.41
C ASP A 206 15.78 -7.38 -7.02
N ILE A 207 16.42 -6.46 -6.28
CA ILE A 207 17.05 -6.80 -4.99
C ILE A 207 16.05 -7.39 -3.97
N GLY A 208 14.76 -7.05 -4.08
CA GLY A 208 13.70 -7.60 -3.23
C GLY A 208 13.44 -9.09 -3.40
N LYS A 209 13.87 -9.71 -4.52
CA LYS A 209 13.78 -11.17 -4.70
C LYS A 209 14.53 -11.93 -3.61
N ILE A 210 15.49 -11.30 -2.93
CA ILE A 210 16.18 -11.87 -1.77
C ILE A 210 15.22 -12.21 -0.62
N GLU A 211 14.21 -11.39 -0.39
CA GLU A 211 13.19 -11.63 0.64
C GLU A 211 11.97 -12.38 0.10
N CYS A 212 11.68 -12.18 -1.19
CA CYS A 212 10.48 -12.71 -1.81
C CYS A 212 10.62 -14.16 -2.25
N TYR A 213 11.83 -14.65 -2.54
CA TYR A 213 12.05 -16.01 -3.04
C TYR A 213 12.67 -16.90 -1.97
N GLN A 214 12.22 -18.16 -1.93
CA GLN A 214 12.82 -19.22 -1.13
C GLN A 214 12.96 -20.49 -1.95
N ILE A 215 14.00 -21.27 -1.67
CA ILE A 215 14.16 -22.61 -2.24
C ILE A 215 13.43 -23.61 -1.35
N VAL A 216 12.32 -24.17 -1.84
CA VAL A 216 11.51 -25.17 -1.14
C VAL A 216 11.61 -26.48 -1.89
N ASN A 217 12.14 -27.53 -1.24
CA ASN A 217 12.38 -28.84 -1.86
C ASN A 217 13.26 -28.80 -3.13
N GLY A 218 14.20 -27.86 -3.21
CA GLY A 218 15.09 -27.68 -4.36
C GLY A 218 14.51 -26.81 -5.48
N GLU A 219 13.24 -26.41 -5.39
CA GLU A 219 12.58 -25.56 -6.38
C GLU A 219 12.40 -24.13 -5.84
N PRO A 220 12.63 -23.10 -6.66
CA PRO A 220 12.38 -21.73 -6.26
C PRO A 220 10.88 -21.44 -6.19
N THR A 221 10.46 -20.88 -5.05
CA THR A 221 9.07 -20.50 -4.78
C THR A 221 9.03 -19.06 -4.32
N GLU A 222 8.07 -18.31 -4.84
CA GLU A 222 7.77 -16.96 -4.36
C GLU A 222 6.93 -17.07 -3.08
N VAL A 223 7.53 -16.70 -1.94
CA VAL A 223 6.86 -16.73 -0.63
C VAL A 223 6.18 -15.41 -0.29
N LYS A 224 6.57 -14.34 -0.98
CA LYS A 224 6.01 -13.00 -0.81
C LYS A 224 5.96 -12.32 -2.19
N GLY A 225 4.77 -11.91 -2.62
CA GLY A 225 4.62 -11.14 -3.85
C GLY A 225 5.21 -9.73 -3.76
N ARG A 226 5.32 -9.04 -4.90
CA ARG A 226 5.75 -7.63 -5.03
C ARG A 226 7.19 -7.39 -4.57
N HIS A 227 8.12 -8.06 -5.24
CA HIS A 227 9.55 -7.92 -4.94
C HIS A 227 10.11 -6.54 -5.27
N ASP A 228 9.45 -5.76 -6.12
CA ASP A 228 9.77 -4.35 -6.39
C ASP A 228 9.56 -3.47 -5.14
N GLU A 229 8.39 -3.55 -4.50
CA GLU A 229 8.08 -2.83 -3.26
C GLU A 229 9.04 -3.24 -2.12
N GLU A 230 9.34 -4.54 -2.01
CA GLU A 230 10.28 -5.05 -1.02
C GLU A 230 11.71 -4.60 -1.30
N GLY A 231 12.13 -4.59 -2.57
CA GLY A 231 13.42 -4.06 -2.98
C GLY A 231 13.60 -2.60 -2.56
N SER A 232 12.56 -1.77 -2.74
CA SER A 232 12.56 -0.38 -2.31
C SER A 232 12.69 -0.21 -0.78
N LYS A 233 12.04 -1.08 0.01
CA LYS A 233 12.19 -1.14 1.48
C LYS A 233 13.60 -1.57 1.87
N MET A 234 14.16 -2.57 1.20
CA MET A 234 15.53 -3.05 1.43
C MET A 234 16.55 -1.95 1.17
N LEU A 235 16.42 -1.20 0.07
CA LEU A 235 17.29 -0.07 -0.26
C LEU A 235 17.25 1.00 0.83
N SER A 236 16.06 1.35 1.33
CA SER A 236 15.88 2.36 2.39
C SER A 236 16.56 1.99 3.72
N ALA A 237 16.85 0.70 3.93
CA ALA A 237 17.60 0.20 5.08
C ALA A 237 19.13 0.31 4.92
N LEU A 238 19.64 0.49 3.70
CA LEU A 238 21.08 0.53 3.44
C LEU A 238 21.70 1.87 3.87
N PRO A 239 22.81 1.86 4.63
CA PRO A 239 23.55 3.08 4.96
C PRO A 239 23.99 3.86 3.72
N GLU A 240 24.42 3.17 2.67
CA GLU A 240 24.90 3.77 1.43
C GLU A 240 23.76 4.47 0.66
N PHE A 241 22.54 3.92 0.71
CA PHE A 241 21.37 4.57 0.13
C PHE A 241 21.00 5.84 0.91
N ARG A 242 21.14 5.83 2.23
CA ARG A 242 20.91 6.98 3.11
C ARG A 242 21.98 8.07 2.96
N ALA A 243 23.11 7.77 2.32
CA ALA A 243 24.11 8.79 1.98
C ALA A 243 23.68 9.62 0.76
N LEU A 244 22.84 9.07 -0.13
CA LEU A 244 22.35 9.77 -1.32
C LEU A 244 21.52 11.02 -0.97
N SER A 245 21.43 11.96 -1.90
CA SER A 245 20.58 13.15 -1.78
C SER A 245 19.10 12.77 -1.61
N ASN A 246 18.29 13.63 -0.96
CA ASN A 246 16.85 13.38 -0.82
C ASN A 246 16.16 13.16 -2.17
N ALA A 247 16.51 13.97 -3.17
CA ALA A 247 15.95 13.87 -4.51
C ALA A 247 16.27 12.51 -5.15
N ASP A 248 17.50 12.03 -4.99
CA ASP A 248 17.94 10.74 -5.52
C ASP A 248 17.28 9.56 -4.80
N ARG A 249 17.19 9.63 -3.46
CA ARG A 249 16.48 8.62 -2.67
C ARG A 249 15.04 8.51 -3.10
N SER A 250 14.31 9.64 -3.15
CA SER A 250 12.92 9.65 -3.59
C SER A 250 12.75 9.11 -5.01
N ALA A 251 13.59 9.53 -5.95
CA ALA A 251 13.53 9.05 -7.33
C ALA A 251 13.79 7.54 -7.43
N MET A 252 14.82 7.03 -6.75
CA MET A 252 15.18 5.61 -6.78
C MET A 252 14.17 4.73 -6.02
N THR A 253 13.64 5.19 -4.88
CA THR A 253 12.57 4.49 -4.14
C THR A 253 11.35 4.26 -5.01
N ILE A 254 10.92 5.29 -5.75
CA ILE A 254 9.78 5.19 -6.66
C ILE A 254 10.14 4.34 -7.88
N ALA A 255 11.30 4.58 -8.49
CA ALA A 255 11.72 3.87 -9.68
C ALA A 255 11.81 2.36 -9.45
N VAL A 256 12.50 1.93 -8.39
CA VAL A 256 12.64 0.51 -8.03
C VAL A 256 11.34 -0.08 -7.51
N GLY A 257 10.56 0.69 -6.72
CA GLY A 257 9.33 0.19 -6.09
C GLY A 257 8.14 0.02 -7.02
N TYR A 258 8.21 0.51 -8.26
CA TYR A 258 7.11 0.51 -9.22
C TYR A 258 7.55 0.14 -10.65
N TYR A 259 8.74 -0.43 -10.85
CA TYR A 259 9.25 -0.60 -12.22
C TYR A 259 8.44 -1.60 -13.05
N HIS A 260 7.82 -2.62 -12.44
CA HIS A 260 6.85 -3.53 -13.08
C HIS A 260 5.52 -2.84 -13.39
N HIS A 261 5.19 -1.79 -12.64
CA HIS A 261 3.94 -1.07 -12.80
C HIS A 261 4.17 0.45 -12.88
N PRO A 262 4.88 0.97 -13.90
CA PRO A 262 5.18 2.40 -13.98
C PRO A 262 3.91 3.27 -14.04
N GLY A 263 2.79 2.68 -14.48
CA GLY A 263 1.47 3.34 -14.56
C GLY A 263 0.83 3.59 -13.20
N SER A 264 1.28 2.87 -12.18
CA SER A 264 0.85 3.06 -10.79
C SER A 264 1.63 4.16 -10.08
N ILE A 265 2.68 4.73 -10.70
CA ILE A 265 3.39 5.87 -10.14
C ILE A 265 2.43 7.08 -10.13
N PRO A 266 2.25 7.77 -8.99
CA PRO A 266 1.32 8.90 -8.91
C PRO A 266 1.64 10.01 -9.91
N LEU A 267 0.60 10.55 -10.56
CA LEU A 267 0.74 11.56 -11.60
C LEU A 267 1.31 12.90 -11.10
N HIS A 268 1.37 13.17 -9.81
CA HIS A 268 2.01 14.39 -9.29
C HIS A 268 3.54 14.23 -9.12
N GLN A 269 4.07 13.02 -9.29
CA GLN A 269 5.51 12.77 -9.18
C GLN A 269 6.23 13.30 -10.42
N PRO A 270 7.45 13.87 -10.27
CA PRO A 270 8.26 14.35 -11.39
C PRO A 270 8.51 13.27 -12.46
N ASP A 271 8.89 13.70 -13.67
CA ASP A 271 9.20 12.78 -14.77
C ASP A 271 10.38 11.84 -14.46
N ARG A 272 11.35 12.30 -13.65
CA ARG A 272 12.59 11.58 -13.32
C ARG A 272 12.38 10.13 -12.84
N PRO A 273 11.66 9.86 -11.74
CA PRO A 273 11.39 8.48 -11.29
C PRO A 273 10.65 7.63 -12.32
N ARG A 274 9.74 8.23 -13.12
CA ARG A 274 9.03 7.49 -14.18
C ARG A 274 9.95 7.06 -15.28
N ALA A 275 10.78 7.98 -15.73
CA ALA A 275 11.74 7.73 -16.79
C ALA A 275 12.71 6.64 -16.35
N LEU A 276 13.18 6.66 -15.09
CA LEU A 276 13.99 5.61 -14.51
C LEU A 276 13.25 4.26 -14.47
N ALA A 277 12.01 4.22 -13.98
CA ALA A 277 11.20 2.99 -13.93
C ALA A 277 11.00 2.38 -15.32
N VAL A 278 10.54 3.18 -16.29
CA VAL A 278 10.29 2.74 -17.68
C VAL A 278 11.60 2.31 -18.35
N PHE A 279 12.69 3.06 -18.15
CA PHE A 279 14.00 2.69 -18.68
C PHE A 279 14.47 1.34 -18.11
N THR A 280 14.39 1.16 -16.79
CA THR A 280 14.78 -0.08 -16.12
C THR A 280 13.95 -1.27 -16.60
N LEU A 281 12.62 -1.11 -16.71
CA LEU A 281 11.74 -2.15 -17.25
C LEU A 281 12.14 -2.54 -18.69
N GLU A 282 12.41 -1.55 -19.55
CA GLU A 282 12.86 -1.84 -20.92
C GLU A 282 14.19 -2.61 -20.96
N MET A 283 15.14 -2.27 -20.08
CA MET A 283 16.44 -2.95 -20.01
C MET A 283 16.31 -4.37 -19.44
N ASP A 284 15.45 -4.56 -18.44
CA ASP A 284 15.13 -5.88 -17.89
C ASP A 284 14.57 -6.80 -18.99
N ILE A 285 13.55 -6.34 -19.72
CA ILE A 285 12.95 -7.08 -20.85
C ILE A 285 14.01 -7.41 -21.92
N ARG A 286 14.92 -6.48 -22.24
CA ARG A 286 16.00 -6.74 -23.23
C ARG A 286 16.98 -7.79 -22.73
N ALA A 287 17.40 -7.71 -21.47
CA ALA A 287 18.29 -8.69 -20.86
C ALA A 287 17.64 -10.08 -20.80
N GLY A 288 16.39 -10.16 -20.31
CA GLY A 288 15.63 -11.41 -20.24
C GLY A 288 15.47 -12.10 -21.60
N LYS A 289 15.22 -11.34 -22.68
CA LYS A 289 15.18 -11.85 -24.06
C LYS A 289 16.53 -12.42 -24.52
N LYS A 290 17.65 -11.80 -24.15
CA LYS A 290 19.00 -12.29 -24.48
C LYS A 290 19.36 -13.54 -23.67
N GLU A 291 18.89 -13.62 -22.43
CA GLU A 291 19.17 -14.74 -21.51
C GLU A 291 18.42 -16.01 -21.86
N GLY A 292 17.12 -15.92 -22.16
CA GLY A 292 16.28 -17.08 -22.48
C GLY A 292 16.66 -17.80 -23.76
N GLY A 293 17.52 -17.19 -24.60
CA GLY A 293 17.64 -17.54 -26.01
C GLY A 293 16.33 -17.22 -26.72
N TYR A 294 16.37 -16.71 -27.94
CA TYR A 294 15.15 -16.42 -28.69
C TYR A 294 14.48 -17.76 -29.09
N ILE A 295 13.73 -18.39 -28.18
CA ILE A 295 12.79 -19.46 -28.52
C ILE A 295 11.56 -18.74 -29.09
N GLY A 296 11.62 -18.50 -30.40
CA GLY A 296 10.45 -18.09 -31.16
C GLY A 296 9.30 -19.06 -30.86
N ALA A 297 8.16 -18.47 -30.49
CA ALA A 297 6.89 -19.14 -30.20
C ALA A 297 6.89 -20.04 -28.93
N GLY A 298 6.53 -19.47 -27.78
CA GLY A 298 5.96 -20.30 -26.69
C GLY A 298 6.14 -19.78 -25.27
N ALA A 299 7.14 -18.96 -24.98
CA ALA A 299 7.23 -18.30 -23.69
C ALA A 299 6.27 -17.10 -23.70
N ARG A 300 5.01 -17.35 -23.30
CA ARG A 300 4.11 -16.28 -22.86
C ARG A 300 4.86 -15.53 -21.77
N LEU A 301 5.26 -14.30 -22.08
CA LEU A 301 5.45 -13.27 -21.08
C LEU A 301 4.17 -13.30 -20.24
N ASP A 302 4.30 -13.36 -18.91
CA ASP A 302 3.15 -13.30 -18.01
C ASP A 302 2.28 -12.11 -18.46
N GLU A 303 1.08 -12.40 -18.94
CA GLU A 303 0.17 -11.44 -19.59
C GLU A 303 -0.40 -10.39 -18.60
N ASP A 304 0.13 -10.35 -17.37
CA ASP A 304 -0.21 -9.41 -16.29
C ASP A 304 0.60 -8.11 -16.35
N GLU A 305 1.63 -8.02 -17.21
CA GLU A 305 2.40 -6.81 -17.43
C GLU A 305 1.70 -5.88 -18.43
N PRO A 306 1.45 -4.58 -18.12
CA PRO A 306 0.98 -3.62 -19.11
C PRO A 306 2.07 -3.45 -20.17
N GLY A 307 1.98 -4.22 -21.25
CA GLY A 307 3.03 -4.30 -22.25
C GLY A 307 3.43 -2.91 -22.73
N VAL A 308 4.67 -2.51 -22.57
CA VAL A 308 5.19 -1.27 -23.13
C VAL A 308 5.70 -1.60 -24.53
N THR A 309 5.03 -1.08 -25.57
CA THR A 309 5.50 -1.27 -26.96
C THR A 309 6.61 -0.28 -27.25
N VAL A 310 7.85 -0.78 -27.31
CA VAL A 310 9.03 0.03 -27.65
C VAL A 310 9.07 0.22 -29.17
N THR A 311 8.79 1.43 -29.66
CA THR A 311 9.07 1.80 -31.04
C THR A 311 10.48 2.39 -31.14
N PRO A 312 11.45 1.71 -31.78
CA PRO A 312 12.72 2.35 -32.13
C PRO A 312 12.45 3.45 -33.16
N GLY A 313 12.74 4.70 -32.79
CA GLY A 313 12.64 5.83 -33.71
C GLY A 313 13.71 5.72 -34.78
N SER A 314 13.33 5.24 -35.97
CA SER A 314 14.18 5.27 -37.15
C SER A 314 14.17 6.70 -37.69
N ALA A 315 15.28 7.42 -37.53
CA ALA A 315 15.51 8.69 -38.20
C ALA A 315 15.90 8.42 -39.65
N SER A 316 14.97 8.56 -40.59
CA SER A 316 15.30 8.74 -42.00
C SER A 316 14.29 9.70 -42.62
N GLY A 317 14.79 10.86 -43.04
CA GLY A 317 14.02 11.88 -43.72
C GLY A 317 13.68 11.47 -45.16
N SER A 318 12.46 11.76 -45.57
CA SER A 318 12.08 11.82 -46.98
C SER A 318 10.87 12.72 -47.14
N THR A 319 11.04 13.72 -47.98
CA THR A 319 10.13 14.83 -48.30
C THR A 319 9.06 14.42 -49.32
N LEU A 320 7.94 15.18 -49.34
CA LEU A 320 6.89 15.34 -50.38
C LEU A 320 5.56 14.56 -50.17
N PRO A 321 4.43 15.05 -50.76
CA PRO A 321 3.80 16.35 -50.50
C PRO A 321 2.30 16.22 -50.16
N ALA A 322 1.71 17.35 -49.78
CA ALA A 322 0.33 17.52 -49.33
C ALA A 322 -0.74 17.01 -50.31
N GLN A 323 -1.79 16.40 -49.76
CA GLN A 323 -3.07 16.21 -50.43
C GLN A 323 -4.20 16.65 -49.49
N GLU A 324 -4.98 17.64 -49.96
CA GLU A 324 -6.19 18.14 -49.32
C GLU A 324 -7.27 17.07 -49.27
N ILE A 325 -7.92 16.88 -48.11
CA ILE A 325 -9.27 16.35 -48.01
C ILE A 325 -10.03 17.19 -46.98
N GLY A 326 -11.17 17.74 -47.42
CA GLY A 326 -12.15 18.49 -46.63
C GLY A 326 -13.02 17.60 -45.73
N PRO A 327 -14.10 18.15 -45.15
CA PRO A 327 -14.41 17.95 -43.73
C PRO A 327 -15.36 16.78 -43.47
N GLU A 328 -15.13 16.07 -42.38
CA GLU A 328 -16.11 15.17 -41.77
C GLU A 328 -16.14 15.46 -40.25
N GLN A 329 -17.08 16.32 -39.86
CA GLN A 329 -17.53 16.49 -38.48
C GLN A 329 -18.82 15.67 -38.36
N ASP A 330 -18.82 14.62 -37.53
CA ASP A 330 -20.03 14.14 -36.81
C ASP A 330 -19.75 13.05 -35.74
N GLU A 331 -18.50 12.64 -35.50
CA GLU A 331 -18.20 11.54 -34.55
C GLU A 331 -17.91 11.97 -33.08
N ILE A 332 -17.88 13.27 -32.78
CA ILE A 332 -17.43 13.79 -31.45
C ILE A 332 -18.56 13.88 -30.41
N THR A 333 -19.84 13.79 -30.81
CA THR A 333 -20.98 14.03 -29.91
C THR A 333 -21.39 12.85 -29.04
N ALA A 334 -21.09 11.60 -29.43
CA ALA A 334 -21.50 10.41 -28.66
C ALA A 334 -20.62 10.14 -27.42
N SER A 335 -19.30 10.34 -27.54
CA SER A 335 -18.32 10.09 -26.47
C SER A 335 -18.48 11.06 -25.28
N SER A 336 -18.87 12.32 -25.56
CA SER A 336 -19.10 13.35 -24.53
C SER A 336 -20.29 13.02 -23.63
N ALA A 337 -21.36 12.42 -24.18
CA ALA A 337 -22.59 12.15 -23.44
C ALA A 337 -22.43 11.02 -22.39
N VAL A 338 -21.57 10.03 -22.66
CA VAL A 338 -21.27 8.93 -21.72
C VAL A 338 -20.50 9.46 -20.50
N THR A 339 -19.49 10.29 -20.72
CA THR A 339 -18.69 10.92 -19.67
C THR A 339 -19.55 11.83 -18.79
N GLU A 340 -20.49 12.56 -19.39
CA GLU A 340 -21.36 13.49 -18.67
C GLU A 340 -22.44 12.78 -17.82
N ILE A 341 -22.99 11.65 -18.29
CA ILE A 341 -23.93 10.81 -17.52
C ILE A 341 -23.19 10.13 -16.35
N LEU A 342 -21.98 9.62 -16.55
CA LEU A 342 -21.19 8.94 -15.52
C LEU A 342 -20.60 9.91 -14.49
N ALA A 343 -20.25 11.14 -14.91
CA ALA A 343 -19.97 12.26 -14.02
C ALA A 343 -21.21 12.70 -13.19
N GLY A 344 -22.39 12.13 -13.45
CA GLY A 344 -23.57 12.27 -12.61
C GLY A 344 -23.80 11.11 -11.63
N VAL A 345 -23.32 9.89 -11.95
CA VAL A 345 -23.69 8.64 -11.26
C VAL A 345 -22.61 8.14 -10.29
N LEU A 346 -21.33 8.33 -10.59
CA LEU A 346 -20.24 7.82 -9.77
C LEU A 346 -19.75 8.86 -8.74
N PRO A 347 -19.42 8.46 -7.50
CA PRO A 347 -18.59 9.24 -6.59
C PRO A 347 -17.26 9.65 -7.25
N GLU A 348 -16.72 10.81 -6.90
CA GLU A 348 -15.57 11.44 -7.59
C GLU A 348 -14.29 10.59 -7.50
N ASP A 349 -14.07 9.94 -6.36
CA ASP A 349 -13.02 8.96 -6.09
C ASP A 349 -13.14 7.69 -6.95
N GLN A 350 -14.37 7.30 -7.30
CA GLN A 350 -14.60 6.18 -8.22
C GLN A 350 -14.44 6.56 -9.69
N ARG A 351 -14.54 7.85 -10.06
CA ARG A 351 -14.38 8.30 -11.47
C ARG A 351 -12.94 8.18 -11.94
N GLU A 352 -11.98 8.54 -11.10
CA GLU A 352 -10.54 8.50 -11.42
C GLU A 352 -10.00 7.07 -11.48
N GLN A 353 -10.39 6.20 -10.53
CA GLN A 353 -10.04 4.78 -10.59
C GLN A 353 -10.67 4.04 -11.79
N PHE A 354 -11.82 4.53 -12.27
CA PHE A 354 -12.58 3.89 -13.33
C PHE A 354 -12.12 4.28 -14.74
N THR A 355 -11.70 5.54 -14.94
CA THR A 355 -11.11 5.99 -16.22
C THR A 355 -9.75 5.37 -16.51
N ALA A 356 -8.98 5.01 -15.47
CA ALA A 356 -7.68 4.35 -15.61
C ALA A 356 -7.76 2.87 -16.03
N ASN A 357 -8.91 2.19 -15.88
CA ASN A 357 -9.05 0.72 -16.01
C ASN A 357 -9.95 0.28 -17.18
N ARG A 358 -9.86 0.97 -18.33
CA ARG A 358 -10.74 0.74 -19.50
C ARG A 358 -10.48 -0.56 -20.30
N HIS A 359 -9.36 -1.24 -20.06
CA HIS A 359 -8.93 -2.37 -20.89
C HIS A 359 -9.16 -3.69 -20.15
N TYR A 360 -10.31 -4.33 -20.41
CA TYR A 360 -10.45 -5.79 -20.24
C TYR A 360 -10.47 -6.42 -21.64
N PRO A 361 -9.98 -7.65 -21.81
CA PRO A 361 -10.16 -8.37 -23.06
C PRO A 361 -11.67 -8.56 -23.26
N VAL A 362 -12.22 -7.81 -24.21
CA VAL A 362 -13.67 -7.74 -24.44
C VAL A 362 -14.25 -9.13 -24.70
N ASP A 363 -13.48 -10.00 -25.34
CA ASP A 363 -13.86 -11.39 -25.64
C ASP A 363 -14.11 -12.22 -24.37
N VAL A 364 -13.33 -12.00 -23.31
CA VAL A 364 -13.51 -12.69 -22.02
C VAL A 364 -14.83 -12.29 -21.37
N CYS A 365 -15.22 -11.02 -21.45
CA CYS A 365 -16.51 -10.56 -20.92
C CYS A 365 -17.69 -11.09 -21.74
N THR A 366 -17.57 -11.18 -23.07
CA THR A 366 -18.65 -11.67 -23.93
C THR A 366 -18.83 -13.18 -23.87
N ASP A 367 -17.74 -13.94 -23.72
CA ASP A 367 -17.81 -15.38 -23.53
C ASP A 367 -18.32 -15.74 -22.13
N ALA A 368 -17.92 -14.99 -21.10
CA ALA A 368 -18.48 -15.08 -19.76
C ALA A 368 -20.02 -14.87 -19.75
N LEU A 369 -20.50 -13.86 -20.49
CA LEU A 369 -21.93 -13.63 -20.69
C LEU A 369 -22.61 -14.81 -21.39
N ALA A 370 -21.99 -15.34 -22.44
CA ALA A 370 -22.55 -16.45 -23.20
C ALA A 370 -22.65 -17.74 -22.37
N VAL A 371 -21.61 -18.07 -21.60
CA VAL A 371 -21.59 -19.20 -20.68
C VAL A 371 -22.69 -19.06 -19.63
N PHE A 372 -22.80 -17.88 -19.02
CA PHE A 372 -23.84 -17.60 -18.03
C PHE A 372 -25.25 -17.76 -18.63
N ILE A 373 -25.54 -17.16 -19.78
CA ILE A 373 -26.87 -17.27 -20.41
C ILE A 373 -27.16 -18.73 -20.76
N ARG A 374 -26.19 -19.46 -21.33
CA ARG A 374 -26.36 -20.87 -21.70
C ARG A 374 -26.72 -21.75 -20.51
N GLU A 375 -26.11 -21.52 -19.35
CA GLU A 375 -26.42 -22.32 -18.15
C GLU A 375 -27.77 -21.94 -17.53
N TYR A 376 -28.15 -20.66 -17.58
CA TYR A 376 -29.30 -20.16 -16.84
C TYR A 376 -30.60 -20.06 -17.66
N VAL A 377 -30.54 -20.12 -18.99
CA VAL A 377 -31.74 -20.08 -19.86
C VAL A 377 -32.71 -21.22 -19.60
N LYS A 378 -32.20 -22.37 -19.13
CA LYS A 378 -33.01 -23.57 -18.82
C LYS A 378 -33.52 -23.60 -17.38
N LYS A 379 -33.09 -22.67 -16.53
CA LYS A 379 -33.50 -22.65 -15.12
C LYS A 379 -34.80 -21.84 -14.98
N PRO A 380 -35.71 -22.22 -14.06
CA PRO A 380 -36.98 -21.51 -13.84
C PRO A 380 -36.80 -20.10 -13.26
N ASN A 381 -35.57 -19.68 -12.98
CA ASN A 381 -35.23 -18.41 -12.38
C ASN A 381 -34.53 -17.55 -13.44
N PHE A 382 -35.19 -16.46 -13.83
CA PHE A 382 -34.87 -15.52 -14.91
C PHE A 382 -33.51 -14.82 -14.80
N PHE A 383 -32.43 -15.57 -14.85
CA PHE A 383 -31.10 -15.03 -14.61
C PHE A 383 -30.35 -14.77 -15.91
N GLY A 384 -30.53 -15.63 -16.92
CA GLY A 384 -30.06 -15.41 -18.29
C GLY A 384 -31.15 -15.85 -19.27
N LEU A 385 -31.54 -14.98 -20.19
CA LEU A 385 -32.64 -15.22 -21.12
C LEU A 385 -32.26 -14.76 -22.53
N LYS A 386 -32.85 -15.38 -23.54
CA LYS A 386 -32.77 -14.95 -24.94
C LYS A 386 -34.19 -14.93 -25.52
N ASN A 387 -34.54 -13.89 -26.27
CA ASN A 387 -35.80 -13.81 -27.01
C ASN A 387 -35.62 -12.88 -28.22
N GLY A 388 -35.86 -13.39 -29.44
CA GLY A 388 -35.89 -12.58 -30.65
C GLY A 388 -34.56 -11.91 -30.97
N GLY A 389 -33.44 -12.59 -30.69
CA GLY A 389 -32.09 -12.03 -30.89
C GLY A 389 -31.62 -11.06 -29.80
N VAL A 390 -32.40 -10.90 -28.72
CA VAL A 390 -32.03 -10.07 -27.57
C VAL A 390 -31.76 -10.96 -26.36
N CYS A 391 -30.68 -10.67 -25.65
CA CYS A 391 -30.27 -11.34 -24.44
C CYS A 391 -30.51 -10.45 -23.21
N PHE A 392 -30.97 -11.09 -22.12
CA PHE A 392 -31.19 -10.46 -20.82
C PHE A 392 -30.35 -11.18 -19.77
N CYS A 393 -29.58 -10.43 -18.99
CA CYS A 393 -28.65 -10.99 -18.01
C CYS A 393 -28.80 -10.23 -16.69
N GLN A 394 -29.20 -10.91 -15.61
CA GLN A 394 -29.26 -10.29 -14.29
C GLN A 394 -27.85 -10.09 -13.72
N ASP A 395 -27.45 -8.82 -13.51
CA ASP A 395 -26.09 -8.46 -13.12
C ASP A 395 -25.57 -9.23 -11.89
N LEU A 396 -26.35 -9.24 -10.81
CA LEU A 396 -25.94 -9.88 -9.56
C LEU A 396 -25.68 -11.39 -9.76
N LYS A 397 -26.54 -12.06 -10.53
CA LYS A 397 -26.44 -13.51 -10.75
C LYS A 397 -25.32 -13.87 -11.69
N MET A 398 -25.08 -13.03 -12.70
CA MET A 398 -23.90 -13.13 -13.55
C MET A 398 -22.64 -13.04 -12.70
N ARG A 399 -22.53 -12.04 -11.83
CA ARG A 399 -21.39 -11.86 -10.92
C ARG A 399 -21.20 -13.04 -9.97
N GLU A 400 -22.27 -13.53 -9.34
CA GLU A 400 -22.23 -14.72 -8.47
C GLU A 400 -21.76 -15.95 -9.25
N HIS A 401 -22.24 -16.14 -10.47
CA HIS A 401 -21.88 -17.26 -11.30
C HIS A 401 -20.42 -17.21 -11.76
N LEU A 402 -19.97 -16.05 -12.25
CA LEU A 402 -18.57 -15.87 -12.64
C LEU A 402 -17.65 -16.08 -11.45
N ASN A 403 -18.01 -15.60 -10.25
CA ASN A 403 -17.28 -15.91 -9.02
C ASN A 403 -17.24 -17.40 -8.67
N SER A 404 -18.32 -18.14 -8.96
CA SER A 404 -18.36 -19.58 -8.72
C SER A 404 -17.44 -20.35 -9.67
N ILE A 405 -17.36 -19.93 -10.94
CA ILE A 405 -16.43 -20.47 -11.94
C ILE A 405 -15.00 -20.04 -11.61
N ASN A 406 -14.80 -18.85 -11.06
CA ASN A 406 -13.49 -18.26 -10.80
C ASN A 406 -12.61 -19.04 -9.81
N LYS A 407 -13.19 -19.96 -9.03
CA LYS A 407 -12.41 -20.89 -8.21
C LYS A 407 -11.51 -21.81 -9.04
N THR A 408 -11.67 -21.88 -10.36
CA THR A 408 -10.75 -22.51 -11.31
C THR A 408 -9.96 -21.44 -12.09
N LYS A 409 -8.85 -20.95 -11.51
CA LYS A 409 -7.68 -20.19 -12.05
C LYS A 409 -7.76 -19.20 -13.25
N SER A 410 -8.72 -19.26 -14.17
CA SER A 410 -8.69 -18.57 -15.48
C SER A 410 -9.41 -17.22 -15.54
N PHE A 411 -10.07 -16.77 -14.47
CA PHE A 411 -10.83 -15.51 -14.46
C PHE A 411 -10.44 -14.59 -13.29
N ASN A 412 -9.29 -14.85 -12.64
CA ASN A 412 -8.86 -14.19 -11.39
C ASN A 412 -8.82 -12.65 -11.47
N ASP A 413 -8.69 -12.09 -12.68
CA ASP A 413 -8.64 -10.64 -12.94
C ASP A 413 -10.00 -9.96 -12.83
N LEU A 414 -11.09 -10.72 -12.79
CA LEU A 414 -12.43 -10.23 -12.51
C LEU A 414 -12.61 -10.19 -10.99
N HIS A 415 -11.96 -9.23 -10.32
CA HIS A 415 -12.20 -8.93 -8.91
C HIS A 415 -13.64 -8.45 -8.68
N VAL A 416 -14.57 -9.39 -8.63
CA VAL A 416 -15.95 -9.15 -8.19
C VAL A 416 -15.92 -9.19 -6.67
N HIS A 417 -15.70 -8.03 -6.03
CA HIS A 417 -15.72 -7.91 -4.57
C HIS A 417 -17.03 -8.50 -4.00
N GLN A 418 -16.90 -9.46 -3.07
CA GLN A 418 -18.03 -10.14 -2.43
C GLN A 418 -18.88 -9.22 -1.54
N ASP A 419 -18.35 -8.07 -1.13
CA ASP A 419 -18.99 -7.18 -0.15
C ASP A 419 -19.99 -6.20 -0.75
N ASP A 420 -20.05 -6.06 -2.07
CA ASP A 420 -21.04 -5.21 -2.75
C ASP A 420 -22.36 -5.95 -3.03
N LYS A 421 -23.06 -6.26 -1.93
CA LYS A 421 -24.47 -6.72 -1.96
C LYS A 421 -25.46 -5.58 -2.25
N THR A 422 -24.98 -4.36 -2.45
CA THR A 422 -25.82 -3.20 -2.74
C THR A 422 -26.25 -3.23 -4.20
N THR A 423 -27.45 -2.72 -4.50
CA THR A 423 -28.03 -2.60 -5.86
C THR A 423 -27.33 -1.53 -6.70
N ARG A 424 -26.03 -1.31 -6.49
CA ARG A 424 -25.21 -0.35 -7.23
C ARG A 424 -24.50 -1.08 -8.37
N LEU A 425 -24.32 -0.40 -9.49
CA LEU A 425 -23.49 -0.93 -10.58
C LEU A 425 -22.07 -1.11 -10.06
N THR A 426 -21.54 -2.31 -10.19
CA THR A 426 -20.15 -2.57 -9.84
C THR A 426 -19.22 -2.06 -10.94
N SER A 427 -17.95 -1.87 -10.62
CA SER A 427 -16.91 -1.57 -11.61
C SER A 427 -16.88 -2.63 -12.73
N PHE A 428 -17.13 -3.90 -12.40
CA PHE A 428 -17.29 -4.97 -13.38
C PHE A 428 -18.49 -4.74 -14.30
N THR A 429 -19.67 -4.49 -13.74
CA THR A 429 -20.90 -4.25 -14.53
C THR A 429 -20.71 -3.11 -15.53
N LEU A 430 -20.07 -2.02 -15.10
CA LEU A 430 -19.81 -0.86 -15.96
C LEU A 430 -18.83 -1.19 -17.09
N LYS A 431 -17.81 -2.02 -16.83
CA LYS A 431 -16.88 -2.50 -17.87
C LYS A 431 -17.61 -3.35 -18.91
N VAL A 432 -18.48 -4.27 -18.47
CA VAL A 432 -19.32 -5.08 -19.38
C VAL A 432 -20.21 -4.19 -20.24
N LEU A 433 -20.87 -3.20 -19.65
CA LEU A 433 -21.72 -2.25 -20.38
C LEU A 433 -20.94 -1.47 -21.44
N TRP A 434 -19.73 -1.02 -21.13
CA TRP A 434 -18.86 -0.34 -22.12
C TRP A 434 -18.42 -1.28 -23.24
N ALA A 435 -18.03 -2.50 -22.90
CA ALA A 435 -17.62 -3.48 -23.91
C ALA A 435 -18.76 -3.79 -24.90
N LEU A 436 -20.00 -3.85 -24.40
CA LEU A 436 -21.19 -4.00 -25.22
C LEU A 436 -21.52 -2.73 -26.03
N HIS A 437 -21.35 -1.55 -25.43
CA HIS A 437 -21.58 -0.26 -26.09
C HIS A 437 -20.63 -0.08 -27.29
N ASP A 438 -19.33 -0.31 -27.09
CA ASP A 438 -18.30 -0.07 -28.11
C ASP A 438 -18.45 -1.01 -29.30
N ARG A 439 -19.13 -2.15 -29.13
CA ARG A 439 -19.49 -3.07 -30.21
C ARG A 439 -20.85 -2.77 -30.86
N GLY A 440 -21.56 -1.74 -30.41
CA GLY A 440 -22.93 -1.45 -30.85
C GLY A 440 -23.92 -2.55 -30.46
N MET A 441 -23.61 -3.34 -29.43
CA MET A 441 -24.40 -4.51 -29.01
C MET A 441 -25.43 -4.18 -27.93
N LEU A 442 -25.41 -2.97 -27.36
CA LEU A 442 -26.48 -2.54 -26.45
C LEU A 442 -27.76 -2.31 -27.24
N VAL A 443 -28.86 -2.87 -26.75
CA VAL A 443 -30.17 -2.70 -27.40
C VAL A 443 -30.71 -1.31 -27.08
N SER A 444 -30.72 -0.45 -28.09
CA SER A 444 -31.22 0.92 -28.01
C SER A 444 -32.72 1.04 -28.33
N SER A 445 -33.36 -0.04 -28.80
CA SER A 445 -34.82 -0.11 -28.94
C SER A 445 -35.33 -1.54 -28.96
N ILE A 446 -36.48 -1.79 -28.34
CA ILE A 446 -37.21 -3.06 -28.45
C ILE A 446 -38.57 -2.81 -29.11
N LYS A 447 -38.92 -3.65 -30.08
CA LYS A 447 -40.24 -3.64 -30.71
C LYS A 447 -41.21 -4.42 -29.85
N ASN A 448 -42.25 -3.76 -29.34
CA ASN A 448 -43.34 -4.44 -28.67
C ASN A 448 -44.28 -5.03 -29.72
N ALA A 449 -44.71 -6.29 -29.54
CA ALA A 449 -45.56 -6.97 -30.52
C ALA A 449 -46.86 -6.19 -30.83
N ASP A 450 -47.41 -5.51 -29.83
CA ASP A 450 -48.70 -4.79 -29.91
C ASP A 450 -48.59 -3.28 -29.55
N GLY A 451 -47.37 -2.74 -29.44
CA GLY A 451 -47.14 -1.37 -28.93
C GLY A 451 -46.04 -0.61 -29.69
N PRO A 452 -45.93 0.72 -29.49
CA PRO A 452 -44.88 1.52 -30.13
C PRO A 452 -43.49 1.07 -29.68
N ASP A 453 -42.51 1.13 -30.59
CA ASP A 453 -41.11 0.82 -30.33
C ASP A 453 -40.61 1.59 -29.10
N GLN A 454 -40.16 0.86 -28.08
CA GLN A 454 -39.62 1.46 -26.88
C GLN A 454 -38.14 1.78 -27.13
N LYS A 455 -37.81 3.06 -27.24
CA LYS A 455 -36.43 3.53 -27.42
C LYS A 455 -35.76 3.76 -26.07
N PHE A 456 -34.49 3.38 -25.98
CA PHE A 456 -33.65 3.49 -24.80
C PHE A 456 -32.43 4.35 -25.07
N SER A 457 -31.78 4.81 -23.99
CA SER A 457 -30.48 5.47 -24.12
C SER A 457 -29.50 4.47 -24.74
N PRO A 458 -28.82 4.81 -25.85
CA PRO A 458 -27.82 3.93 -26.45
C PRO A 458 -26.63 3.66 -25.51
N ASN A 459 -26.48 4.48 -24.46
CA ASN A 459 -25.29 4.51 -23.63
C ASN A 459 -25.36 3.59 -22.41
N ILE A 460 -26.56 3.20 -21.93
CA ILE A 460 -26.74 2.39 -20.71
C ILE A 460 -28.05 1.58 -20.78
N ALA A 461 -27.91 0.24 -20.85
CA ALA A 461 -29.02 -0.71 -21.00
C ALA A 461 -29.24 -1.57 -19.74
N VAL A 462 -29.54 -0.94 -18.60
CA VAL A 462 -29.87 -1.65 -17.35
C VAL A 462 -31.34 -1.41 -16.99
N PHE A 463 -32.12 -2.48 -16.97
CA PHE A 463 -33.58 -2.43 -16.85
C PHE A 463 -34.12 -3.34 -15.74
N ASP A 464 -35.30 -3.00 -15.25
CA ASP A 464 -36.16 -3.94 -14.57
C ASP A 464 -37.06 -4.57 -15.63
N ILE A 465 -37.09 -5.90 -15.71
CA ILE A 465 -37.90 -6.65 -16.67
C ILE A 465 -38.95 -7.47 -15.94
N SER A 466 -40.14 -7.61 -16.54
CA SER A 466 -41.18 -8.52 -16.09
C SER A 466 -41.38 -9.64 -17.09
N GLY A 467 -41.52 -10.87 -16.61
CA GLY A 467 -41.86 -12.00 -17.46
C GLY A 467 -42.55 -13.12 -16.70
N THR A 468 -43.17 -14.01 -17.46
CA THR A 468 -43.88 -15.18 -16.95
C THR A 468 -42.95 -16.38 -16.92
N GLY A 469 -42.78 -16.99 -15.74
CA GLY A 469 -41.83 -18.07 -15.54
C GLY A 469 -42.30 -19.32 -16.24
N LEU A 470 -41.42 -20.33 -16.31
CA LEU A 470 -41.83 -21.67 -16.75
C LEU A 470 -42.92 -22.26 -15.83
N ASP A 471 -43.01 -21.77 -14.59
CA ASP A 471 -44.05 -22.11 -13.62
C ASP A 471 -45.33 -21.27 -13.75
N GLY A 472 -45.42 -20.39 -14.74
CA GLY A 472 -46.55 -19.48 -14.94
C GLY A 472 -46.56 -18.26 -14.00
N SER A 473 -45.59 -18.11 -13.10
CA SER A 473 -45.53 -16.97 -12.18
C SER A 473 -44.97 -15.72 -12.88
N VAL A 474 -45.65 -14.58 -12.76
CA VAL A 474 -45.12 -13.29 -13.22
C VAL A 474 -44.10 -12.79 -12.21
N ARG A 475 -42.85 -12.54 -12.64
CA ARG A 475 -41.79 -12.01 -11.77
C ARG A 475 -41.17 -10.77 -12.39
N VAL A 476 -40.75 -9.85 -11.53
CA VAL A 476 -39.96 -8.67 -11.91
C VAL A 476 -38.52 -8.90 -11.51
N THR A 477 -37.63 -8.98 -12.50
CA THR A 477 -36.18 -9.09 -12.30
C THR A 477 -35.56 -7.71 -12.42
N LYS A 478 -34.83 -7.29 -11.40
CA LYS A 478 -34.17 -5.98 -11.36
C LYS A 478 -32.73 -6.06 -11.86
N PHE A 479 -32.24 -4.95 -12.42
CA PHE A 479 -30.86 -4.76 -12.88
C PHE A 479 -30.44 -5.80 -13.93
N CYS A 480 -31.26 -5.94 -14.97
CA CYS A 480 -30.97 -6.76 -16.14
C CYS A 480 -30.23 -5.95 -17.20
N LEU A 481 -29.06 -6.44 -17.59
CA LEU A 481 -28.32 -6.02 -18.77
C LEU A 481 -29.06 -6.53 -20.01
N VAL A 482 -29.27 -5.66 -21.00
CA VAL A 482 -29.98 -6.00 -22.24
C VAL A 482 -29.09 -5.70 -23.45
N PHE A 483 -28.80 -6.74 -24.24
CA PHE A 483 -27.85 -6.67 -25.35
C PHE A 483 -28.20 -7.65 -26.49
N SER A 484 -27.66 -7.44 -27.69
CA SER A 484 -27.86 -8.32 -28.84
C SER A 484 -27.21 -9.69 -28.63
N SER A 485 -27.87 -10.76 -29.07
CA SER A 485 -27.29 -12.11 -29.09
C SER A 485 -26.07 -12.23 -30.01
N ASP A 486 -25.90 -11.29 -30.95
CA ASP A 486 -24.75 -11.26 -31.87
C ASP A 486 -23.41 -11.02 -31.16
N VAL A 487 -23.45 -10.67 -29.87
CA VAL A 487 -22.25 -10.44 -29.05
C VAL A 487 -21.33 -11.67 -28.96
N SER A 488 -21.89 -12.88 -29.08
CA SER A 488 -21.12 -14.13 -29.08
C SER A 488 -21.82 -15.19 -29.92
N PRO A 489 -21.12 -15.87 -30.84
CA PRO A 489 -21.68 -16.98 -31.62
C PRO A 489 -22.30 -18.09 -30.76
N LEU A 490 -21.81 -18.25 -29.52
CA LEU A 490 -22.31 -19.25 -28.56
C LEU A 490 -23.77 -19.02 -28.14
N LEU A 491 -24.29 -17.79 -28.32
CA LEU A 491 -25.67 -17.43 -28.00
C LEU A 491 -26.63 -17.76 -29.15
N ASN A 492 -26.15 -17.95 -30.37
CA ASN A 492 -26.99 -18.24 -31.54
C ASN A 492 -27.72 -19.58 -31.39
N ASP A 493 -27.07 -20.56 -30.79
CA ASP A 493 -27.61 -21.92 -30.56
C ASP A 493 -28.56 -22.01 -29.36
N ILE A 494 -28.75 -20.94 -28.60
CA ILE A 494 -29.66 -20.93 -27.46
C ILE A 494 -31.09 -20.71 -27.96
N GLU A 495 -32.01 -21.61 -27.61
CA GLU A 495 -33.43 -21.46 -27.89
C GLU A 495 -34.00 -20.22 -27.18
N ASP A 496 -34.90 -19.52 -27.87
CA ASP A 496 -35.62 -18.40 -27.28
C ASP A 496 -36.53 -18.88 -26.15
N CYS A 497 -36.62 -18.07 -25.10
CA CYS A 497 -37.55 -18.32 -24.02
C CYS A 497 -38.99 -18.29 -24.57
N PRO A 498 -39.84 -19.28 -24.25
CA PRO A 498 -41.19 -19.38 -24.82
C PRO A 498 -42.11 -18.23 -24.41
N ASN A 499 -41.81 -17.55 -23.30
CA ASN A 499 -42.60 -16.44 -22.81
C ASN A 499 -41.86 -15.12 -23.12
N PRO A 500 -42.52 -14.13 -23.74
CA PRO A 500 -41.94 -12.82 -23.95
C PRO A 500 -41.78 -12.06 -22.63
N PHE A 501 -40.82 -11.15 -22.61
CA PHE A 501 -40.52 -10.26 -21.49
C PHE A 501 -40.91 -8.83 -21.84
N GLU A 502 -41.35 -8.08 -20.83
CA GLU A 502 -41.64 -6.66 -20.94
C GLU A 502 -40.61 -5.86 -20.13
N ILE A 503 -40.08 -4.80 -20.71
CA ILE A 503 -39.24 -3.85 -19.97
C ILE A 503 -40.15 -2.98 -19.12
N VAL A 504 -40.07 -3.15 -17.80
CA VAL A 504 -40.88 -2.40 -16.83
C VAL A 504 -40.40 -0.96 -16.73
N LYS A 505 -39.08 -0.77 -16.54
CA LYS A 505 -38.46 0.56 -16.43
C LYS A 505 -36.94 0.53 -16.60
N ASN A 506 -36.36 1.69 -16.90
CA ASN A 506 -34.90 1.88 -16.89
C ASN A 506 -34.41 2.14 -15.47
N SER A 507 -33.74 1.16 -14.88
CA SER A 507 -33.35 1.18 -13.47
C SER A 507 -32.32 2.27 -13.17
N LEU A 508 -31.47 2.65 -14.13
CA LEU A 508 -30.47 3.70 -13.93
C LEU A 508 -30.99 5.11 -14.18
N GLY A 509 -31.77 5.28 -15.25
CA GLY A 509 -32.29 6.58 -15.65
C GLY A 509 -33.21 7.21 -14.61
N ASP A 510 -34.04 6.39 -13.97
CA ASP A 510 -34.97 6.85 -12.92
C ASP A 510 -34.28 7.09 -11.59
N GLN A 511 -33.28 6.27 -11.24
CA GLN A 511 -32.48 6.46 -10.03
C GLN A 511 -31.65 7.75 -10.10
N TYR A 512 -31.05 8.04 -11.26
CA TYR A 512 -30.36 9.30 -11.52
C TYR A 512 -31.30 10.52 -11.45
N ARG A 513 -32.52 10.43 -12.01
CA ARG A 513 -33.53 11.51 -11.89
C ARG A 513 -33.94 11.75 -10.45
N GLN A 514 -34.12 10.70 -9.65
CA GLN A 514 -34.46 10.82 -8.22
C GLN A 514 -33.32 11.45 -7.41
N ASP A 515 -32.07 11.05 -7.66
CA ASP A 515 -30.91 11.57 -6.93
C ASP A 515 -30.59 13.02 -7.32
N LYS A 516 -30.74 13.38 -8.60
CA LYS A 516 -30.66 14.78 -9.06
C LYS A 516 -31.78 15.64 -8.46
N GLY A 517 -32.99 15.09 -8.32
CA GLY A 517 -34.10 15.74 -7.63
C GLY A 517 -33.78 16.06 -6.17
N LYS A 518 -33.29 15.07 -5.41
CA LYS A 518 -32.86 15.24 -4.01
C LYS A 518 -31.71 16.23 -3.86
N LYS A 519 -30.70 16.19 -4.75
CA LYS A 519 -29.57 17.12 -4.75
C LYS A 519 -30.04 18.56 -4.99
N ASN A 520 -30.96 18.77 -5.93
CA ASN A 520 -31.55 20.08 -6.19
C ASN A 520 -32.39 20.59 -5.01
N GLU A 521 -33.08 19.71 -4.30
CA GLU A 521 -33.84 20.05 -3.09
C GLU A 521 -32.91 20.45 -1.92
N LEU A 522 -31.80 19.73 -1.73
CA LEU A 522 -30.73 20.08 -0.79
C LEU A 522 -30.12 21.46 -1.09
N ILE A 523 -29.76 21.73 -2.34
CA ILE A 523 -29.23 23.03 -2.77
C ILE A 523 -30.27 24.15 -2.55
N LYS A 524 -31.55 23.88 -2.81
CA LYS A 524 -32.65 24.83 -2.55
C LYS A 524 -32.79 25.11 -1.06
N ASN A 525 -32.68 24.09 -0.21
CA ASN A 525 -32.74 24.23 1.24
C ASN A 525 -31.54 24.99 1.80
N GLU A 526 -30.33 24.76 1.29
CA GLU A 526 -29.13 25.52 1.67
C GLU A 526 -29.19 26.98 1.21
N LYS A 527 -29.61 27.26 -0.03
CA LYS A 527 -29.84 28.63 -0.50
C LYS A 527 -30.88 29.37 0.34
N THR A 528 -31.89 28.66 0.83
CA THR A 528 -32.92 29.23 1.73
C THR A 528 -32.34 29.51 3.13
N LYS A 529 -31.46 28.65 3.65
CA LYS A 529 -30.71 28.90 4.90
C LYS A 529 -29.76 30.09 4.78
N LEU A 530 -29.01 30.18 3.67
CA LEU A 530 -28.10 31.29 3.38
C LEU A 530 -28.84 32.63 3.26
N LYS A 531 -30.01 32.67 2.60
CA LYS A 531 -30.86 33.87 2.57
C LYS A 531 -31.39 34.26 3.96
N ARG A 532 -31.77 33.29 4.80
CA ARG A 532 -32.18 33.56 6.19
C ARG A 532 -31.03 34.10 7.05
N ASN A 533 -29.80 33.65 6.83
CA ASN A 533 -28.62 34.15 7.55
C ASN A 533 -28.19 35.53 7.04
N LYS A 534 -28.31 35.81 5.73
CA LYS A 534 -28.00 37.13 5.17
C LYS A 534 -28.94 38.20 5.71
N ASN A 535 -30.24 37.91 5.81
CA ASN A 535 -31.22 38.82 6.41
C ASN A 535 -31.06 38.99 7.94
N LYS A 536 -30.26 38.17 8.62
CA LYS A 536 -29.94 38.34 10.05
C LYS A 536 -28.70 39.20 10.31
N ASN A 537 -27.91 39.48 9.28
CA ASN A 537 -26.63 40.19 9.39
C ASN A 537 -26.61 41.56 8.68
N GLU A 538 -27.77 42.11 8.31
CA GLU A 538 -27.85 43.51 7.86
C GLU A 538 -27.71 44.46 9.06
N GLY A 539 -26.46 44.75 9.41
CA GLY A 539 -26.08 45.71 10.44
C GLY A 539 -24.59 46.03 10.49
N ILE A 540 -23.80 45.68 9.46
CA ILE A 540 -22.38 46.05 9.37
C ILE A 540 -22.04 46.33 7.90
N ASP A 541 -21.87 47.62 7.58
CA ASP A 541 -21.28 48.09 6.33
C ASP A 541 -19.75 47.95 6.40
N ILE A 542 -19.16 47.18 5.49
CA ILE A 542 -17.73 47.24 5.19
C ILE A 542 -17.56 47.27 3.67
N ALA A 543 -16.87 48.31 3.22
CA ALA A 543 -16.56 48.61 1.83
C ALA A 543 -15.73 47.51 1.16
N GLU A 544 -15.94 47.38 -0.17
CA GLU A 544 -15.17 46.54 -1.09
C GLU A 544 -13.66 46.78 -0.96
N PHE A 545 -12.89 45.69 -0.80
CA PHE A 545 -11.46 45.69 -1.07
C PHE A 545 -11.08 44.45 -1.86
N ASP A 546 -10.44 44.71 -3.00
CA ASP A 546 -9.95 43.77 -4.01
C ASP A 546 -8.62 43.15 -3.54
N LEU A 547 -8.54 41.82 -3.55
CA LEU A 547 -7.40 41.03 -3.05
C LEU A 547 -6.85 40.16 -4.18
N SER A 548 -6.13 40.82 -5.08
CA SER A 548 -5.13 40.18 -5.93
C SER A 548 -3.76 40.80 -5.62
N VAL A 549 -2.73 39.95 -5.55
CA VAL A 549 -1.28 40.28 -5.49
C VAL A 549 -0.70 40.51 -4.06
N ILE A 550 -0.11 39.46 -3.46
CA ILE A 550 1.35 39.25 -3.23
C ILE A 550 1.56 38.11 -2.20
N LEU A 551 2.45 37.18 -2.57
CA LEU A 551 3.04 36.11 -1.76
C LEU A 551 4.29 36.58 -0.99
N ASP A 552 4.57 35.86 0.10
CA ASP A 552 5.87 35.42 0.61
C ASP A 552 6.64 36.17 1.72
N SER A 553 7.09 35.31 2.66
CA SER A 553 8.23 35.39 3.59
C SER A 553 8.07 35.93 5.04
N THR A 554 8.36 34.98 5.95
CA THR A 554 9.11 35.06 7.22
C THR A 554 8.49 35.64 8.50
N ALA A 555 8.24 34.70 9.43
CA ALA A 555 8.65 34.64 10.85
C ALA A 555 8.63 35.93 11.69
N GLN A 556 7.69 35.98 12.64
CA GLN A 556 7.93 36.46 14.02
C GLN A 556 6.73 36.11 14.92
N GLU A 557 6.97 35.30 15.96
CA GLU A 557 6.26 35.37 17.25
C GLU A 557 6.95 36.45 18.13
N PRO A 558 6.40 36.87 19.29
CA PRO A 558 5.04 36.71 19.81
C PRO A 558 4.43 38.07 20.24
N ASP A 559 3.11 38.12 20.49
CA ASP A 559 2.61 39.11 21.46
C ASP A 559 1.42 38.57 22.26
N ASN A 560 1.70 38.35 23.54
CA ASN A 560 0.74 38.05 24.59
C ASN A 560 -0.09 39.29 24.90
N LYS A 561 -1.41 39.24 24.71
CA LYS A 561 -2.33 39.99 25.59
C LYS A 561 -3.56 39.15 25.97
N PHE A 562 -3.52 38.74 27.24
CA PHE A 562 -4.67 38.46 28.08
C PHE A 562 -5.77 39.52 27.91
N VAL A 563 -7.00 39.08 27.64
CA VAL A 563 -8.21 39.67 28.22
C VAL A 563 -9.12 38.53 28.67
N GLU A 564 -9.21 38.41 29.98
CA GLU A 564 -10.19 37.61 30.70
C GLU A 564 -11.45 38.45 30.97
N LYS A 565 -12.62 37.81 30.88
CA LYS A 565 -13.95 38.11 31.49
C LYS A 565 -15.04 37.63 30.51
N ASN A 566 -16.12 36.95 30.87
CA ASN A 566 -16.64 36.48 32.16
C ASN A 566 -17.80 35.51 31.87
N ASN A 567 -17.95 34.50 32.72
CA ASN A 567 -19.21 33.93 33.24
C ASN A 567 -20.28 33.37 32.28
N GLU A 568 -20.40 32.03 32.28
CA GLU A 568 -21.65 31.37 32.71
C GLU A 568 -21.35 29.97 33.29
N LYS A 569 -22.08 29.62 34.36
CA LYS A 569 -21.87 28.49 35.30
C LYS A 569 -22.78 27.28 34.93
N PRO A 570 -22.66 26.10 35.56
CA PRO A 570 -22.37 24.85 34.86
C PRO A 570 -23.46 23.76 34.95
N LYS A 571 -23.32 22.70 34.14
CA LYS A 571 -23.93 21.38 34.39
C LYS A 571 -22.86 20.29 34.51
N LYS A 572 -22.72 19.85 35.76
CA LYS A 572 -22.17 18.59 36.31
C LYS A 572 -21.66 17.52 35.32
N LEU A 573 -20.38 17.17 35.45
CA LEU A 573 -19.91 15.77 35.49
C LEU A 573 -18.56 15.71 36.25
N THR A 574 -18.52 14.90 37.30
CA THR A 574 -17.41 14.60 38.24
C THR A 574 -16.27 13.84 37.54
N ASP A 575 -15.04 14.36 37.46
CA ASP A 575 -13.91 14.36 38.43
C ASP A 575 -13.13 13.04 38.59
N VAL A 576 -12.05 12.91 37.79
CA VAL A 576 -10.76 12.29 38.14
C VAL A 576 -9.65 13.04 37.38
N THR A 577 -9.22 14.22 37.86
CA THR A 577 -7.98 14.86 37.35
C THR A 577 -7.33 15.90 38.28
N HIS A 578 -7.37 15.72 39.59
CA HIS A 578 -6.56 16.50 40.53
C HIS A 578 -5.67 15.58 41.37
N LEU A 579 -4.48 15.24 40.86
CA LEU A 579 -3.41 14.69 41.69
C LEU A 579 -1.97 14.93 41.17
N ILE A 580 -1.75 15.87 40.25
CA ILE A 580 -0.40 16.14 39.71
C ILE A 580 0.13 17.54 40.06
N ASP A 581 -0.74 18.51 40.39
CA ASP A 581 -0.28 19.89 40.65
C ASP A 581 0.25 20.17 42.07
N ASN A 582 0.26 19.18 42.98
CA ASN A 582 0.70 19.36 44.37
C ASN A 582 2.03 18.67 44.74
N LEU A 583 2.82 18.19 43.76
CA LEU A 583 4.10 17.51 44.02
C LEU A 583 5.35 18.29 43.61
N LEU A 584 5.22 19.56 43.16
CA LEU A 584 6.36 20.40 42.74
C LEU A 584 6.50 21.72 43.53
N GLN A 585 6.06 21.74 44.78
CA GLN A 585 6.43 22.81 45.71
C GLN A 585 6.91 22.21 47.02
N THR A 586 8.21 21.93 47.12
CA THR A 586 9.02 22.08 48.34
C THR A 586 10.45 21.63 48.05
N THR A 587 11.34 22.59 47.79
CA THR A 587 12.71 22.70 48.34
C THR A 587 13.43 23.84 47.60
N GLU A 588 13.25 25.06 48.10
CA GLU A 588 14.26 26.11 47.97
C GLU A 588 15.28 25.93 49.10
N GLY A 589 16.55 26.13 48.80
CA GLY A 589 17.64 26.07 49.77
C GLY A 589 19.01 26.15 49.11
N ASP A 590 19.34 27.33 48.58
CA ASP A 590 20.65 27.93 48.33
C ASP A 590 21.90 27.07 48.53
N GLN A 591 22.74 26.98 47.48
CA GLN A 591 24.18 27.22 47.63
C GLN A 591 24.91 27.43 46.29
N PHE A 592 25.74 28.48 46.27
CA PHE A 592 26.86 28.79 45.37
C PHE A 592 26.59 29.32 43.96
N ALA A 593 26.50 30.65 43.89
CA ALA A 593 27.15 31.42 42.84
C ALA A 593 28.68 31.47 43.08
N GLN A 594 29.49 31.01 42.12
CA GLN A 594 30.77 31.61 41.71
C GLN A 594 31.53 30.71 40.70
N SER A 595 31.71 31.23 39.48
CA SER A 595 32.89 31.12 38.59
C SER A 595 32.41 31.02 37.13
N LYS A 596 32.31 32.14 36.41
CA LYS A 596 33.35 32.75 35.55
C LYS A 596 33.86 31.82 34.43
N ASN A 597 33.62 32.29 33.20
CA ASN A 597 34.44 32.18 31.99
C ASN A 597 34.93 30.79 31.59
N ILE A 598 34.30 30.23 30.56
CA ILE A 598 35.01 29.31 29.66
C ILE A 598 35.22 30.07 28.34
N GLU A 599 36.43 30.59 28.23
CA GLU A 599 37.03 31.02 26.98
C GLU A 599 37.17 29.82 26.04
N MET A 600 36.89 30.09 24.76
CA MET A 600 37.34 29.25 23.65
C MET A 600 38.86 29.07 23.75
N PHE A 601 39.33 27.82 23.76
CA PHE A 601 40.73 27.52 23.47
C PHE A 601 40.89 26.94 22.06
N PRO A 602 41.96 27.34 21.35
CA PRO A 602 42.19 27.02 19.97
C PRO A 602 42.84 25.65 19.81
N ILE A 603 42.62 25.07 18.63
CA ILE A 603 43.35 23.94 18.10
C ILE A 603 44.81 24.37 17.91
N GLN A 604 45.74 23.73 18.62
CA GLN A 604 47.15 23.69 18.22
C GLN A 604 47.65 22.25 18.13
N SER A 605 48.25 22.02 16.97
CA SER A 605 49.08 20.90 16.56
C SER A 605 50.24 20.62 17.52
N VAL A 606 50.48 19.34 17.82
CA VAL A 606 51.79 18.86 18.28
C VAL A 606 52.13 17.56 17.55
N GLN A 607 53.26 17.60 16.84
CA GLN A 607 54.03 16.47 16.34
C GLN A 607 54.70 15.73 17.50
N ASN A 608 54.79 14.40 17.40
CA ASN A 608 55.88 13.51 17.83
C ASN A 608 55.39 12.10 17.43
N LYS A 609 55.96 11.35 16.48
CA LYS A 609 57.34 10.86 16.26
C LYS A 609 57.91 10.12 17.47
N GLU A 610 58.30 8.87 17.20
CA GLU A 610 58.92 7.85 18.06
C GLU A 610 57.96 6.95 18.85
N GLU A 611 57.60 5.80 18.25
CA GLU A 611 58.00 4.49 18.78
C GLU A 611 57.71 3.41 17.73
N SER A 612 58.76 2.97 17.05
CA SER A 612 58.77 1.79 16.21
C SER A 612 59.70 0.76 16.84
N ARG A 613 59.18 -0.47 17.01
CA ARG A 613 59.85 -1.77 17.15
C ARG A 613 59.32 -2.54 18.36
N GLU A 614 58.36 -3.43 18.09
CA GLU A 614 58.31 -4.81 18.59
C GLU A 614 56.94 -5.42 18.29
N GLN A 615 56.65 -5.75 17.02
CA GLN A 615 55.64 -6.75 16.67
C GLN A 615 55.73 -7.10 15.18
N SER A 616 56.86 -7.66 14.78
CA SER A 616 56.96 -8.43 13.54
C SER A 616 58.04 -9.48 13.72
N GLN A 617 57.65 -10.62 14.29
CA GLN A 617 58.29 -11.93 14.15
C GLN A 617 57.56 -12.95 15.05
N ARG A 618 56.66 -13.72 14.43
CA ARG A 618 56.05 -15.01 14.84
C ARG A 618 54.69 -15.06 14.12
N SER A 619 54.29 -16.05 13.34
CA SER A 619 54.85 -17.37 13.06
C SER A 619 54.02 -17.91 11.89
N SER A 620 54.64 -18.14 10.75
CA SER A 620 54.11 -18.98 9.68
C SER A 620 54.28 -20.45 10.07
N LYS A 621 53.18 -21.16 10.36
CA LYS A 621 53.16 -22.63 10.38
C LYS A 621 51.92 -23.12 9.65
N ALA A 622 52.16 -23.80 8.53
CA ALA A 622 51.16 -24.50 7.73
C ALA A 622 50.63 -25.73 8.48
N PRO A 623 49.35 -26.12 8.28
CA PRO A 623 48.81 -27.34 8.86
C PRO A 623 49.18 -28.58 8.02
N LYS A 624 49.53 -29.67 8.71
CA LYS A 624 49.70 -31.03 8.16
C LYS A 624 48.33 -31.70 7.93
N PRO A 625 48.24 -32.68 7.00
CA PRO A 625 46.99 -33.35 6.67
C PRO A 625 46.55 -34.34 7.76
N VAL A 626 45.25 -34.43 7.97
CA VAL A 626 44.59 -35.37 8.90
C VAL A 626 44.48 -36.75 8.23
N GLN A 627 44.98 -37.78 8.90
CA GLN A 627 44.76 -39.18 8.56
C GLN A 627 43.36 -39.63 8.97
N GLN A 628 42.69 -40.30 8.03
CA GLN A 628 41.54 -41.19 8.22
C GLN A 628 41.90 -42.33 9.18
N ASN A 629 41.01 -42.66 10.11
CA ASN A 629 40.95 -43.97 10.75
C ASN A 629 39.51 -44.47 10.77
N ASP A 630 39.37 -45.71 10.31
CA ASP A 630 38.17 -46.55 10.34
C ASP A 630 37.74 -46.83 11.78
N TRP A 631 36.43 -46.72 12.05
CA TRP A 631 35.58 -47.59 12.88
C TRP A 631 34.11 -47.31 12.55
#